data_AF-G2DCG2-F1
#
_entry.id   AF-G2DCG2-F1
#
_cell.length_a   1.000
_cell.length_b   1.000
_cell.length_c   1.000
_cell.angle_alpha   90.00
_cell.angle_beta   90.00
_cell.angle_gamma   90.00
#
_symmetry.space_group_name_H-M   'P 1'
#
loop_
_entity.id
_entity.type
_entity.pdbx_description
1 polymer ?
#
loop_
_entity_poly.entity_id
_entity_poly.type
_entity_poly.pdbx_seq_one_letter_code
_entity_poly.pdbx_strand_id
1 'polypeptide(L)'
;MPTLSSCQNNIKEVLNMHYTLSTLSRGITLALGFGLLAPSLHAAPNPIKVDQFGYLPNAQKIAVISNPVNGFNNTSPFSPNQSYELRSAADNSVIFSANLTPWKDGATDATSGDQAWWFDFSQITNSGEYYILDPLNGTRSENFRIDSNVYHDVLKQAVRSFFYQRSGIAKQPPYADTRWSDEASHTADAHATLIDPNNPERVIAGTERDLSGGWYDAGDFNKYVNYADGALHNLLFAYQESSQVWGDDYNIPESGNGVPDLLDEIKWELDWLLKMQNSDGSVLHKVSSLSHYIASSYDANGNPIPDFKPSNDTNQRRYAPATASATISAAGAYAHAATVYKGLSDPAMQAYGEQLLAAAEQAWVWLEDNPDKIPSRFGENGSRTGFYTADAEDCHRGDCAGPQKANRLAAAIYLFGATGNAKYHTYIQQHTAPGSSDIRFLRNLDQAYLRVDGLNTEMQDALLYYTSLSGSDSALVTKIKQSYSDAMVRPISWGVFSPLARFQEQEDPYQAYHRAEDYHWGSNRAKGHAGNMLMSARVYQTETGNQNAYYNAASGYLHYLHGTNPLGQNYLTNMGEFGADNSVAEIHHQWFADNSQWDNANSDFGPAPGFLTGGPNPKYPETDSTTAQRIRSSVTIDGISLLVDQPTSKTYKAWNTGNEAPWQINENSITYQAPYVRLISKFMVDAPVGVAEKPTTPGTSTPAVLPPDTIVPNIEIVTTSQWDDGYCIAVTISTDKSINDWQFDLQLPGPTFGIWGVNSSDQGSNRFNITPASWNHLIFAGDQKSFDSCGAGDPAQISVQNATGHTYQPQMRANFGSLFVDAWFTGIWDNSYCMDVNITNLTNSTLKWSEVRLTLEDSVLDVGWSGYYQMSGNQLLITPKSWNASLAPGGDTTVGFCADGHNNLSLTSAVTGQ
;
A
#
# COMPACT_ATOMS: atom_id res chain seq x y z
N MET A 1 -39.12 30.81 -42.59
CA MET A 1 -38.67 32.06 -43.25
C MET A 1 -39.36 33.24 -42.54
N PRO A 2 -38.71 34.40 -42.36
CA PRO A 2 -37.36 34.51 -41.79
C PRO A 2 -37.16 35.71 -40.81
N THR A 3 -36.14 35.59 -39.96
CA THR A 3 -35.14 36.64 -39.59
C THR A 3 -35.46 37.91 -38.76
N LEU A 4 -34.44 38.27 -37.94
CA LEU A 4 -34.00 39.61 -37.47
C LEU A 4 -34.86 40.33 -36.41
N SER A 5 -34.34 41.17 -35.50
CA SER A 5 -33.01 41.32 -34.85
C SER A 5 -33.04 42.57 -33.94
N SER A 6 -32.10 42.69 -32.99
CA SER A 6 -31.73 43.94 -32.27
C SER A 6 -32.79 44.47 -31.26
N CYS A 7 -32.46 45.25 -30.23
CA CYS A 7 -31.17 45.52 -29.57
C CYS A 7 -31.41 46.13 -28.17
N GLN A 8 -30.51 45.81 -27.24
CA GLN A 8 -29.99 46.69 -26.18
C GLN A 8 -30.88 47.31 -25.07
N ASN A 9 -30.40 47.05 -23.85
CA ASN A 9 -30.19 47.96 -22.71
C ASN A 9 -31.22 48.00 -21.54
N ASN A 10 -30.65 47.71 -20.36
CA ASN A 10 -31.19 47.91 -19.03
C ASN A 10 -31.54 49.38 -18.74
N ILE A 11 -32.54 49.62 -17.86
CA ILE A 11 -32.37 50.33 -16.58
C ILE A 11 -33.68 50.32 -15.74
N LYS A 12 -33.54 49.75 -14.53
CA LYS A 12 -34.17 50.08 -13.21
C LYS A 12 -35.68 50.36 -13.03
N GLU A 13 -36.24 49.56 -12.11
CA GLU A 13 -37.04 49.93 -10.92
C GLU A 13 -38.35 50.74 -11.06
N VAL A 14 -39.43 50.31 -10.37
CA VAL A 14 -40.11 51.05 -9.27
C VAL A 14 -41.42 50.38 -8.75
N LEU A 15 -41.35 49.84 -7.52
CA LEU A 15 -42.32 49.84 -6.39
C LEU A 15 -43.78 49.28 -6.45
N ASN A 16 -44.07 48.42 -5.45
CA ASN A 16 -45.25 48.41 -4.53
C ASN A 16 -46.64 47.91 -5.02
N MET A 17 -47.57 47.40 -4.19
CA MET A 17 -47.64 47.12 -2.72
C MET A 17 -48.85 46.20 -2.35
N HIS A 18 -48.84 45.66 -1.11
CA HIS A 18 -49.94 45.45 -0.12
C HIS A 18 -49.90 44.04 0.56
N TYR A 19 -49.44 43.89 1.81
CA TYR A 19 -50.12 44.14 3.12
C TYR A 19 -51.18 43.07 3.48
N THR A 20 -51.37 42.58 4.72
CA THR A 20 -50.84 42.88 6.09
C THR A 20 -50.56 41.55 6.84
N LEU A 21 -50.28 41.50 8.14
CA LEU A 21 -49.10 41.93 8.93
C LEU A 21 -49.41 41.62 10.41
N SER A 22 -48.62 40.79 11.11
CA SER A 22 -48.64 40.69 12.58
C SER A 22 -47.24 40.40 13.17
N THR A 23 -47.16 40.05 14.47
CA THR A 23 -46.21 40.72 15.40
C THR A 23 -45.80 39.92 16.64
N LEU A 24 -44.73 40.40 17.29
CA LEU A 24 -44.13 40.11 18.61
C LEU A 24 -42.94 39.13 18.60
N SER A 25 -41.69 39.45 19.00
CA SER A 25 -40.84 40.66 19.04
C SER A 25 -39.73 40.42 20.09
N ARG A 26 -38.45 40.50 19.68
CA ARG A 26 -37.20 40.72 20.47
C ARG A 26 -36.05 40.10 19.66
N GLY A 27 -34.98 40.78 19.26
CA GLY A 27 -34.67 42.22 19.29
C GLY A 27 -33.24 42.39 18.78
N ILE A 28 -33.06 42.98 17.60
CA ILE A 28 -31.76 43.10 16.93
C ILE A 28 -31.25 44.54 17.04
N THR A 29 -30.03 44.72 17.54
CA THR A 29 -29.26 45.95 17.32
C THR A 29 -28.43 45.75 16.05
N LEU A 30 -28.80 46.46 14.99
CA LEU A 30 -28.11 46.36 13.70
C LEU A 30 -26.85 47.25 13.71
N ALA A 31 -25.67 46.65 13.53
CA ALA A 31 -24.44 47.37 13.27
C ALA A 31 -24.07 47.23 11.79
N LEU A 32 -24.20 48.33 11.04
CA LEU A 32 -23.80 48.41 9.63
C LEU A 32 -22.27 48.42 9.51
N GLY A 33 -21.67 47.24 9.34
CA GLY A 33 -20.31 47.10 8.85
C GLY A 33 -20.31 47.03 7.32
N PHE A 34 -19.66 47.99 6.66
CA PHE A 34 -19.23 47.81 5.27
C PHE A 34 -18.11 46.76 5.27
N GLY A 35 -18.51 45.49 5.14
CA GLY A 35 -17.59 44.40 4.86
C GLY A 35 -16.98 44.61 3.49
N LEU A 36 -15.74 45.10 3.46
CA LEU A 36 -14.84 44.73 2.38
C LEU A 36 -14.83 43.20 2.34
N LEU A 37 -15.23 42.62 1.21
CA LEU A 37 -14.99 41.21 0.92
C LEU A 37 -13.46 41.05 0.83
N ALA A 38 -12.84 40.78 1.98
CA ALA A 38 -11.53 40.16 1.98
C ALA A 38 -11.71 38.82 1.25
N PRO A 39 -10.87 38.49 0.25
CA PRO A 39 -10.87 37.14 -0.30
C PRO A 39 -10.62 36.17 0.84
N SER A 40 -11.27 35.00 0.77
CA SER A 40 -11.07 33.89 1.68
C SER A 40 -9.57 33.60 1.77
N LEU A 41 -8.91 33.98 2.87
CA LEU A 41 -7.54 33.55 3.10
C LEU A 41 -7.61 32.03 3.30
N HIS A 42 -7.22 31.29 2.25
CA HIS A 42 -6.90 29.88 2.38
C HIS A 42 -5.89 29.76 3.53
N ALA A 43 -6.22 28.93 4.53
CA ALA A 43 -5.30 28.68 5.63
C ALA A 43 -3.99 28.14 5.05
N ALA A 44 -2.86 28.71 5.47
CA ALA A 44 -1.57 28.22 5.02
C ALA A 44 -1.39 26.76 5.49
N PRO A 45 -0.84 25.87 4.64
CA PRO A 45 -0.53 24.49 5.04
C PRO A 45 0.25 24.44 6.35
N ASN A 46 -0.11 23.53 7.26
CA ASN A 46 0.59 23.33 8.54
C ASN A 46 2.10 23.19 8.28
N PRO A 47 3.00 23.99 8.88
CA PRO A 47 4.43 23.90 8.60
C PRO A 47 5.08 22.64 9.17
N ILE A 48 4.40 21.86 10.02
CA ILE A 48 4.90 20.60 10.58
C ILE A 48 4.18 19.44 9.91
N LYS A 49 4.90 18.65 9.10
CA LYS A 49 4.34 17.52 8.33
C LYS A 49 4.67 16.19 8.98
N VAL A 50 3.69 15.31 9.06
CA VAL A 50 3.78 13.94 9.59
C VAL A 50 3.05 12.97 8.66
N ASP A 51 3.27 11.67 8.85
CA ASP A 51 2.25 10.69 8.50
C ASP A 51 1.08 10.89 9.47
N GLN A 52 -0.10 11.27 8.97
CA GLN A 52 -1.24 11.58 9.84
C GLN A 52 -1.83 10.32 10.49
N PHE A 53 -1.74 9.15 9.86
CA PHE A 53 -2.12 7.90 10.52
C PHE A 53 -1.06 7.53 11.56
N GLY A 54 0.21 7.60 11.15
CA GLY A 54 1.36 7.54 12.04
C GLY A 54 2.43 6.55 11.60
N TYR A 55 3.08 5.90 12.58
CA TYR A 55 4.35 5.20 12.35
C TYR A 55 4.41 3.85 13.08
N LEU A 56 5.08 2.88 12.46
CA LEU A 56 5.36 1.58 13.10
C LEU A 56 6.44 1.72 14.18
N PRO A 57 6.36 0.99 15.32
CA PRO A 57 7.29 1.08 16.45
C PRO A 57 8.77 1.03 16.06
N ASN A 58 9.15 0.16 15.13
CA ASN A 58 10.55 -0.05 14.74
C ASN A 58 10.94 0.60 13.40
N ALA A 59 10.05 1.40 12.79
CA ALA A 59 10.36 2.14 11.57
C ALA A 59 11.14 3.44 11.87
N GLN A 60 11.76 3.99 10.81
CA GLN A 60 12.27 5.36 10.82
C GLN A 60 11.08 6.34 10.89
N LYS A 61 11.16 7.33 11.78
CA LYS A 61 10.08 8.30 12.06
C LYS A 61 10.65 9.71 11.97
N ILE A 62 10.26 10.41 10.91
CA ILE A 62 10.70 11.77 10.62
C ILE A 62 9.47 12.62 10.37
N ALA A 63 9.39 13.73 11.11
CA ALA A 63 8.51 14.84 10.76
C ALA A 63 9.32 15.87 9.95
N VAL A 64 8.70 16.44 8.91
CA VAL A 64 9.31 17.47 8.06
C VAL A 64 8.75 18.82 8.45
N ILE A 65 9.62 19.72 8.91
CA ILE A 65 9.26 21.09 9.24
C ILE A 65 9.63 21.95 8.02
N SER A 66 8.71 22.74 7.49
CA SER A 66 8.90 23.50 6.23
C SER A 66 8.67 24.99 6.37
N ASN A 67 9.53 25.78 5.73
CA ASN A 67 9.38 27.22 5.50
C ASN A 67 9.17 27.49 3.99
N PRO A 68 8.00 27.97 3.57
CA PRO A 68 7.73 28.24 2.15
C PRO A 68 8.46 29.49 1.65
N VAL A 69 9.42 29.29 0.75
CA VAL A 69 10.14 30.38 0.07
C VAL A 69 9.50 30.69 -1.28
N ASN A 70 9.12 29.66 -2.04
CA ASN A 70 8.43 29.75 -3.32
C ASN A 70 7.08 29.02 -3.29
N GLY A 71 6.16 29.46 -4.13
CA GLY A 71 4.78 28.98 -4.20
C GLY A 71 3.78 29.84 -3.41
N PHE A 72 2.49 29.53 -3.54
CA PHE A 72 1.38 30.35 -3.06
C PHE A 72 1.42 30.62 -1.54
N ASN A 73 1.97 29.69 -0.77
CA ASN A 73 2.07 29.77 0.68
C ASN A 73 3.27 30.58 1.19
N ASN A 74 4.14 31.13 0.31
CA ASN A 74 5.29 31.94 0.72
C ASN A 74 4.92 33.28 1.40
N THR A 75 3.65 33.67 1.33
CA THR A 75 3.08 34.79 2.08
C THR A 75 2.93 34.50 3.58
N SER A 76 3.05 33.23 3.98
CA SER A 76 3.06 32.76 5.37
C SER A 76 4.40 32.08 5.71
N PRO A 77 5.51 32.84 5.75
CA PRO A 77 6.83 32.30 6.05
C PRO A 77 6.88 31.75 7.49
N PHE A 78 7.61 30.66 7.67
CA PHE A 78 7.78 30.00 8.96
C PHE A 78 9.23 30.04 9.41
N SER A 79 9.49 30.42 10.66
CA SER A 79 10.82 30.42 11.26
C SER A 79 10.88 29.33 12.31
N PRO A 80 11.41 28.13 12.00
CA PRO A 80 11.43 27.04 12.94
C PRO A 80 12.44 27.30 14.06
N ASN A 81 12.06 26.92 15.27
CA ASN A 81 12.93 26.97 16.43
C ASN A 81 13.95 25.82 16.44
N GLN A 82 15.03 25.96 17.20
CA GLN A 82 16.10 24.94 17.21
C GLN A 82 15.63 23.57 17.71
N SER A 83 14.71 23.53 18.68
CA SER A 83 14.26 22.31 19.33
C SER A 83 12.75 22.16 19.29
N TYR A 84 12.32 20.93 19.03
CA TYR A 84 10.93 20.48 18.88
C TYR A 84 10.67 19.35 19.88
N GLU A 85 9.39 19.11 20.16
CA GLU A 85 8.94 18.13 21.15
C GLU A 85 7.96 17.14 20.53
N LEU A 86 8.15 15.84 20.77
CA LEU A 86 7.10 14.83 20.65
C LEU A 86 6.31 14.83 21.97
N ARG A 87 5.00 14.98 21.89
CA ARG A 87 4.12 15.00 23.06
C ARG A 87 3.03 13.95 22.96
N SER A 88 2.64 13.41 24.11
CA SER A 88 1.46 12.56 24.28
C SER A 88 0.20 13.38 24.00
N ALA A 89 -0.69 12.89 23.14
CA ALA A 89 -1.97 13.52 22.86
C ALA A 89 -2.93 13.45 24.06
N ALA A 90 -2.80 12.41 24.91
CA ALA A 90 -3.70 12.16 26.03
C ALA A 90 -3.54 13.17 27.20
N ASP A 91 -2.32 13.64 27.46
CA ASP A 91 -2.02 14.49 28.62
C ASP A 91 -1.07 15.68 28.32
N ASN A 92 -0.64 15.85 27.08
CA ASN A 92 0.32 16.87 26.62
C ASN A 92 1.72 16.77 27.25
N SER A 93 2.06 15.63 27.89
CA SER A 93 3.39 15.39 28.44
C SER A 93 4.46 15.30 27.35
N VAL A 94 5.68 15.79 27.65
CA VAL A 94 6.82 15.72 26.72
C VAL A 94 7.43 14.33 26.81
N ILE A 95 7.38 13.61 25.70
CA ILE A 95 7.87 12.23 25.55
C ILE A 95 9.30 12.24 25.04
N PHE A 96 9.58 13.12 24.09
CA PHE A 96 10.90 13.29 23.50
C PHE A 96 11.12 14.74 23.08
N SER A 97 12.37 15.20 23.10
CA SER A 97 12.76 16.51 22.60
C SER A 97 14.15 16.43 22.00
N ALA A 98 14.33 17.05 20.84
CA ALA A 98 15.58 17.07 20.09
C ALA A 98 15.71 18.36 19.27
N ASN A 99 16.89 18.55 18.70
CA ASN A 99 17.14 19.63 17.75
C ASN A 99 16.76 19.21 16.33
N LEU A 100 16.30 20.18 15.54
CA LEU A 100 16.05 19.99 14.11
C LEU A 100 17.35 19.84 13.31
N THR A 101 17.35 18.96 12.32
CA THR A 101 18.42 18.84 11.31
C THR A 101 18.03 19.60 10.05
N PRO A 102 18.76 20.64 9.61
CA PRO A 102 18.45 21.37 8.37
C PRO A 102 18.70 20.50 7.14
N TRP A 103 17.75 20.43 6.22
CA TRP A 103 17.93 19.77 4.94
C TRP A 103 18.89 20.59 4.05
N LYS A 104 19.94 19.94 3.53
CA LYS A 104 20.99 20.54 2.67
C LYS A 104 21.43 21.94 3.13
N ASP A 105 21.81 22.05 4.40
CA ASP A 105 22.26 23.31 5.04
C ASP A 105 21.28 24.50 4.91
N GLY A 106 19.98 24.22 4.79
CA GLY A 106 18.94 25.23 4.63
C GLY A 106 18.72 25.69 3.19
N ALA A 107 19.09 24.86 2.20
CA ALA A 107 18.74 25.10 0.80
C ALA A 107 17.21 25.10 0.59
N THR A 108 16.75 25.83 -0.42
CA THR A 108 15.37 25.73 -0.91
C THR A 108 15.29 24.59 -1.92
N ASP A 109 14.41 23.61 -1.69
CA ASP A 109 14.13 22.56 -2.66
C ASP A 109 13.45 23.15 -3.91
N ALA A 110 13.86 22.67 -5.08
CA ALA A 110 13.34 23.12 -6.36
C ALA A 110 11.94 22.56 -6.67
N THR A 111 11.55 21.41 -6.13
CA THR A 111 10.24 20.79 -6.44
C THR A 111 9.11 21.37 -5.60
N SER A 112 9.36 21.62 -4.32
CA SER A 112 8.40 22.16 -3.34
C SER A 112 8.51 23.67 -3.17
N GLY A 113 9.68 24.25 -3.40
CA GLY A 113 9.94 25.65 -3.09
C GLY A 113 10.12 25.93 -1.60
N ASP A 114 10.27 24.89 -0.77
CA ASP A 114 10.42 25.00 0.67
C ASP A 114 11.89 24.94 1.10
N GLN A 115 12.26 25.68 2.15
CA GLN A 115 13.37 25.27 3.01
C GLN A 115 12.82 24.28 4.04
N ALA A 116 13.57 23.24 4.38
CA ALA A 116 13.07 22.16 5.22
C ALA A 116 14.06 21.74 6.31
N TRP A 117 13.51 21.12 7.35
CA TRP A 117 14.23 20.53 8.46
C TRP A 117 13.57 19.21 8.86
N TRP A 118 14.35 18.31 9.46
CA TRP A 118 13.88 17.03 9.96
C TRP A 118 13.91 16.99 11.49
N PHE A 119 12.81 16.51 12.05
CA PHE A 119 12.73 16.05 13.44
C PHE A 119 12.66 14.52 13.43
N ASP A 120 13.78 13.87 13.77
CA ASP A 120 13.87 12.41 13.86
C ASP A 120 13.54 11.96 15.29
N PHE A 121 12.48 11.18 15.43
CA PHE A 121 12.01 10.58 16.69
C PHE A 121 11.97 9.05 16.60
N SER A 122 12.77 8.44 15.72
CA SER A 122 12.77 7.00 15.45
C SER A 122 13.02 6.15 16.69
N GLN A 123 13.76 6.67 17.69
CA GLN A 123 14.04 5.99 18.96
C GLN A 123 12.80 5.78 19.85
N ILE A 124 11.68 6.44 19.56
CA ILE A 124 10.43 6.26 20.29
C ILE A 124 9.67 5.10 19.65
N THR A 125 9.57 4.00 20.40
CA THR A 125 8.94 2.74 19.99
C THR A 125 7.62 2.47 20.72
N ASN A 126 7.41 3.09 21.88
CA ASN A 126 6.21 2.91 22.71
C ASN A 126 4.94 3.25 21.92
N SER A 127 3.94 2.37 22.03
CA SER A 127 2.65 2.61 21.40
C SER A 127 1.87 3.74 22.09
N GLY A 128 1.16 4.53 21.30
CA GLY A 128 0.34 5.64 21.80
C GLY A 128 -0.05 6.63 20.71
N GLU A 129 -0.81 7.65 21.10
CA GLU A 129 -1.18 8.79 20.25
C GLU A 129 -0.33 10.01 20.62
N TYR A 130 0.24 10.64 19.60
CA TYR A 130 1.25 11.69 19.75
C TYR A 130 1.01 12.87 18.79
N TYR A 131 1.73 13.96 19.04
CA TYR A 131 1.88 15.07 18.12
C TYR A 131 3.26 15.72 18.26
N ILE A 132 3.70 16.42 17.21
CA ILE A 132 4.91 17.25 17.24
C ILE A 132 4.52 18.68 17.62
N LEU A 133 5.30 19.33 18.49
CA LEU A 133 5.12 20.72 18.91
C LEU A 133 6.39 21.55 18.68
N ASP A 134 6.21 22.76 18.13
CA ASP A 134 7.13 23.90 18.31
C ASP A 134 6.75 24.63 19.62
N PRO A 135 7.50 24.44 20.72
CA PRO A 135 7.09 24.95 22.03
C PRO A 135 7.19 26.48 22.17
N LEU A 136 7.85 27.18 21.23
CA LEU A 136 8.02 28.63 21.24
C LEU A 136 6.99 29.34 20.37
N ASN A 137 6.65 28.78 19.20
CA ASN A 137 5.61 29.31 18.32
C ASN A 137 4.19 28.82 18.70
N GLY A 138 4.09 27.70 19.46
CA GLY A 138 2.82 27.05 19.78
C GLY A 138 2.19 26.27 18.62
N THR A 139 2.91 26.12 17.51
CA THR A 139 2.48 25.37 16.32
C THR A 139 2.65 23.88 16.55
N ARG A 140 1.65 23.07 16.20
CA ARG A 140 1.68 21.60 16.32
C ARG A 140 1.31 20.90 15.01
N SER A 141 1.75 19.66 14.85
CA SER A 141 1.19 18.75 13.84
C SER A 141 -0.26 18.36 14.17
N GLU A 142 -0.89 17.70 13.21
CA GLU A 142 -2.02 16.80 13.42
C GLU A 142 -1.65 15.71 14.44
N ASN A 143 -2.65 15.03 15.01
CA ASN A 143 -2.41 13.84 15.83
C ASN A 143 -1.96 12.68 14.92
N PHE A 144 -1.19 11.74 15.47
CA PHE A 144 -0.81 10.50 14.79
C PHE A 144 -0.48 9.41 15.83
N ARG A 145 -0.50 8.13 15.41
CA ARG A 145 -0.15 7.01 16.30
C ARG A 145 1.30 6.55 16.14
N ILE A 146 1.88 5.98 17.19
CA ILE A 146 2.92 4.97 17.06
C ILE A 146 2.26 3.65 17.45
N ASP A 147 2.19 2.68 16.55
CA ASP A 147 1.43 1.45 16.75
C ASP A 147 1.81 0.37 15.73
N SER A 148 1.84 -0.92 16.11
CA SER A 148 2.09 -2.01 15.16
C SER A 148 0.99 -2.16 14.13
N ASN A 149 -0.24 -1.74 14.46
CA ASN A 149 -1.44 -1.91 13.65
C ASN A 149 -1.89 -0.58 13.01
N VAL A 150 -1.03 0.44 12.99
CA VAL A 150 -1.35 1.82 12.54
C VAL A 150 -1.98 1.90 11.13
N TYR A 151 -1.67 0.94 10.26
CA TYR A 151 -2.15 0.91 8.88
C TYR A 151 -3.32 -0.07 8.63
N HIS A 152 -3.81 -0.79 9.64
CA HIS A 152 -4.81 -1.85 9.45
C HIS A 152 -6.14 -1.32 8.89
N ASP A 153 -6.75 -0.34 9.56
CA ASP A 153 -8.02 0.26 9.12
C ASP A 153 -7.83 1.12 7.86
N VAL A 154 -6.64 1.68 7.67
CA VAL A 154 -6.26 2.43 6.46
C VAL A 154 -6.29 1.51 5.24
N LEU A 155 -5.64 0.33 5.33
CA LEU A 155 -5.67 -0.69 4.27
C LEU A 155 -7.10 -1.16 3.98
N LYS A 156 -7.89 -1.39 5.04
CA LYS A 156 -9.30 -1.81 4.92
C LYS A 156 -10.14 -0.77 4.16
N GLN A 157 -10.06 0.52 4.49
CA GLN A 157 -10.77 1.55 3.70
C GLN A 157 -10.21 1.70 2.28
N ALA A 158 -8.89 1.56 2.11
CA ALA A 158 -8.26 1.61 0.80
C ALA A 158 -8.68 0.47 -0.13
N VAL A 159 -8.99 -0.73 0.38
CA VAL A 159 -9.58 -1.81 -0.41
C VAL A 159 -11.09 -1.59 -0.60
N ARG A 160 -11.81 -1.11 0.43
CA ARG A 160 -13.26 -0.80 0.31
C ARG A 160 -13.60 0.28 -0.71
N SER A 161 -12.66 1.12 -1.15
CA SER A 161 -12.92 2.03 -2.28
C SER A 161 -13.28 1.26 -3.56
N PHE A 162 -12.72 0.06 -3.79
CA PHE A 162 -13.09 -0.80 -4.92
C PHE A 162 -14.54 -1.30 -4.79
N PHE A 163 -14.99 -1.70 -3.59
CA PHE A 163 -16.39 -2.03 -3.31
C PHE A 163 -17.34 -0.86 -3.68
N TYR A 164 -16.97 0.37 -3.32
CA TYR A 164 -17.73 1.56 -3.71
C TYR A 164 -17.67 1.86 -5.23
N GLN A 165 -16.61 1.44 -5.93
CA GLN A 165 -16.52 1.48 -7.41
C GLN A 165 -17.28 0.35 -8.12
N ARG A 166 -17.80 -0.68 -7.43
CA ARG A 166 -18.49 -1.81 -8.10
C ARG A 166 -19.75 -1.36 -8.85
N SER A 167 -19.86 -1.77 -10.11
CA SER A 167 -21.02 -1.56 -10.98
C SER A 167 -21.98 -2.74 -10.98
N GLY A 168 -23.30 -2.50 -11.05
CA GLY A 168 -24.30 -3.56 -11.11
C GLY A 168 -24.73 -4.13 -9.74
N ILE A 169 -24.23 -3.57 -8.63
CA ILE A 169 -24.51 -4.02 -7.26
C ILE A 169 -25.02 -2.88 -6.38
N ALA A 170 -26.02 -3.19 -5.55
CA ALA A 170 -26.54 -2.29 -4.54
C ALA A 170 -25.55 -2.18 -3.37
N LYS A 171 -25.36 -0.97 -2.88
CA LYS A 171 -24.46 -0.63 -1.77
C LYS A 171 -25.35 -0.40 -0.56
N GLN A 172 -25.51 -1.39 0.30
CA GLN A 172 -26.52 -1.37 1.37
C GLN A 172 -25.94 -1.91 2.68
N PRO A 173 -26.51 -1.55 3.85
CA PRO A 173 -26.15 -2.14 5.12
C PRO A 173 -26.37 -3.69 5.11
N PRO A 174 -25.51 -4.47 5.80
CA PRO A 174 -24.44 -4.02 6.69
C PRO A 174 -23.17 -3.54 5.96
N TYR A 175 -23.02 -3.84 4.67
CA TYR A 175 -21.77 -3.70 3.92
C TYR A 175 -21.39 -2.25 3.59
N ALA A 176 -22.37 -1.43 3.20
CA ALA A 176 -22.21 0.01 3.03
C ALA A 176 -22.70 0.78 4.26
N ASP A 177 -22.01 1.86 4.60
CA ASP A 177 -22.56 2.86 5.51
C ASP A 177 -23.82 3.48 4.89
N THR A 178 -24.81 3.79 5.71
CA THR A 178 -26.00 4.57 5.35
C THR A 178 -25.70 5.86 4.59
N ARG A 179 -24.56 6.52 4.86
CA ARG A 179 -24.07 7.72 4.17
C ARG A 179 -23.83 7.49 2.67
N TRP A 180 -23.35 6.31 2.30
CA TRP A 180 -23.01 5.94 0.91
C TRP A 180 -23.83 4.73 0.45
N SER A 181 -25.08 4.65 0.90
CA SER A 181 -26.00 3.62 0.45
C SER A 181 -26.64 3.98 -0.90
N ASP A 182 -26.72 2.99 -1.78
CA ASP A 182 -27.23 3.10 -3.15
C ASP A 182 -27.91 1.81 -3.63
N GLU A 183 -28.83 1.94 -4.57
CA GLU A 183 -29.41 0.80 -5.30
C GLU A 183 -28.43 0.26 -6.35
N ALA A 184 -28.79 -0.84 -7.03
CA ALA A 184 -27.94 -1.42 -8.05
C ALA A 184 -27.82 -0.50 -9.28
N SER A 185 -26.61 0.03 -9.49
CA SER A 185 -26.29 0.96 -10.57
C SER A 185 -26.04 0.27 -11.91
N HIS A 186 -26.37 0.94 -13.02
CA HIS A 186 -26.07 0.48 -14.38
C HIS A 186 -26.50 -0.96 -14.72
N THR A 187 -27.61 -1.42 -14.15
CA THR A 187 -28.19 -2.76 -14.42
C THR A 187 -28.47 -3.02 -15.91
N ALA A 188 -28.60 -1.96 -16.72
CA ALA A 188 -28.67 -2.03 -18.18
C ALA A 188 -27.41 -2.61 -18.87
N ASP A 189 -26.25 -2.67 -18.19
CA ASP A 189 -25.05 -3.36 -18.70
C ASP A 189 -25.30 -4.88 -18.90
N ALA A 190 -26.33 -5.46 -18.26
CA ALA A 190 -26.79 -6.83 -18.52
C ALA A 190 -27.38 -7.02 -19.95
N HIS A 191 -27.66 -5.93 -20.65
CA HIS A 191 -28.16 -5.86 -22.01
C HIS A 191 -27.31 -4.90 -22.87
N ALA A 192 -25.99 -4.89 -22.65
CA ALA A 192 -25.07 -4.04 -23.38
C ALA A 192 -24.96 -4.47 -24.86
N THR A 193 -24.82 -3.51 -25.78
CA THR A 193 -24.71 -3.76 -27.23
C THR A 193 -23.45 -3.14 -27.83
N LEU A 194 -22.93 -3.78 -28.89
CA LEU A 194 -21.73 -3.35 -29.61
C LEU A 194 -22.03 -2.10 -30.44
N ILE A 195 -21.07 -1.17 -30.44
CA ILE A 195 -21.08 0.08 -31.19
C ILE A 195 -20.77 -0.14 -32.68
N ASP A 196 -21.26 0.72 -33.58
CA ASP A 196 -20.63 0.90 -34.89
C ASP A 196 -19.30 1.66 -34.67
N PRO A 197 -18.13 1.08 -35.00
CA PRO A 197 -16.83 1.75 -34.79
C PRO A 197 -16.67 3.07 -35.54
N ASN A 198 -17.53 3.34 -36.54
CA ASN A 198 -17.56 4.58 -37.30
C ASN A 198 -18.61 5.59 -36.77
N ASN A 199 -19.56 5.14 -35.95
CA ASN A 199 -20.53 5.99 -35.28
C ASN A 199 -21.01 5.37 -33.96
N PRO A 200 -20.40 5.75 -32.83
CA PRO A 200 -20.82 5.43 -31.47
C PRO A 200 -22.32 5.39 -31.19
N GLU A 201 -23.09 6.35 -31.71
CA GLU A 201 -24.54 6.45 -31.47
C GLU A 201 -25.35 5.31 -32.11
N ARG A 202 -24.71 4.47 -32.95
CA ARG A 202 -25.32 3.33 -33.61
C ARG A 202 -24.82 2.02 -33.01
N VAL A 203 -25.68 1.01 -33.07
CA VAL A 203 -25.39 -0.33 -32.58
C VAL A 203 -25.31 -1.34 -33.73
N ILE A 204 -24.47 -2.36 -33.57
CA ILE A 204 -24.49 -3.55 -34.42
C ILE A 204 -25.61 -4.46 -33.93
N ALA A 205 -26.64 -4.66 -34.74
CA ALA A 205 -27.81 -5.46 -34.35
C ALA A 205 -27.44 -6.92 -34.04
N GLY A 206 -28.08 -7.51 -33.02
CA GLY A 206 -27.84 -8.90 -32.61
C GLY A 206 -26.59 -9.12 -31.75
N THR A 207 -26.02 -8.06 -31.17
CA THR A 207 -24.82 -8.13 -30.32
C THR A 207 -25.09 -7.96 -28.82
N GLU A 208 -26.36 -7.91 -28.41
CA GLU A 208 -26.75 -7.78 -27.01
C GLU A 208 -26.19 -8.93 -26.15
N ARG A 209 -25.58 -8.58 -25.01
CA ARG A 209 -25.02 -9.54 -24.04
C ARG A 209 -24.89 -8.91 -22.64
N ASP A 210 -24.76 -9.77 -21.64
CA ASP A 210 -24.45 -9.37 -20.27
C ASP A 210 -22.98 -8.96 -20.12
N LEU A 211 -22.73 -7.69 -19.80
CA LEU A 211 -21.44 -7.13 -19.38
C LEU A 211 -21.55 -6.39 -18.03
N SER A 212 -22.51 -6.78 -17.18
CA SER A 212 -22.68 -6.28 -15.82
C SER A 212 -21.56 -6.76 -14.88
N GLY A 213 -21.37 -6.06 -13.76
CA GLY A 213 -20.24 -6.27 -12.83
C GLY A 213 -19.05 -5.34 -13.13
N GLY A 214 -17.92 -5.62 -12.47
CA GLY A 214 -16.67 -4.88 -12.59
C GLY A 214 -16.67 -3.54 -11.85
N TRP A 215 -15.54 -2.84 -11.87
CA TRP A 215 -15.32 -1.54 -11.24
C TRP A 215 -15.45 -0.38 -12.23
N TYR A 216 -15.91 0.75 -11.73
CA TYR A 216 -15.63 2.06 -12.32
C TYR A 216 -14.14 2.36 -12.21
N ASP A 217 -13.48 2.72 -13.32
CA ASP A 217 -12.05 2.98 -13.31
C ASP A 217 -11.72 4.22 -12.47
N ALA A 218 -12.48 5.31 -12.62
CA ALA A 218 -12.10 6.62 -12.10
C ALA A 218 -13.29 7.39 -11.51
N GLY A 219 -13.29 8.72 -11.68
CA GLY A 219 -14.42 9.60 -11.35
C GLY A 219 -15.62 9.42 -12.27
N ASP A 220 -15.44 8.79 -13.43
CA ASP A 220 -16.52 8.39 -14.34
C ASP A 220 -16.97 6.93 -14.11
N PHE A 221 -18.24 6.64 -14.37
CA PHE A 221 -18.77 5.28 -14.20
C PHE A 221 -18.34 4.29 -15.31
N ASN A 222 -17.26 4.54 -16.05
CA ASN A 222 -16.86 3.69 -17.18
C ASN A 222 -15.87 2.57 -16.75
N LYS A 223 -15.80 1.50 -17.54
CA LYS A 223 -15.02 0.29 -17.22
C LYS A 223 -14.11 -0.06 -18.41
N TYR A 224 -12.81 -0.22 -18.18
CA TYR A 224 -11.79 -0.31 -19.24
C TYR A 224 -10.82 -1.47 -18.97
N VAL A 225 -10.70 -2.42 -19.91
CA VAL A 225 -9.90 -3.64 -19.69
C VAL A 225 -8.42 -3.33 -19.47
N ASN A 226 -7.85 -2.44 -20.27
CA ASN A 226 -6.43 -2.10 -20.17
C ASN A 226 -6.06 -1.34 -18.88
N TYR A 227 -7.02 -0.64 -18.25
CA TYR A 227 -6.78 0.04 -16.97
C TYR A 227 -6.96 -0.92 -15.79
N ALA A 228 -7.87 -1.89 -15.91
CA ALA A 228 -8.00 -2.99 -14.95
C ALA A 228 -6.74 -3.85 -14.88
N ASP A 229 -6.00 -4.02 -15.99
CA ASP A 229 -4.77 -4.81 -16.11
C ASP A 229 -3.73 -4.51 -15.01
N GLY A 230 -3.21 -3.28 -14.99
CA GLY A 230 -2.23 -2.84 -14.00
C GLY A 230 -2.79 -2.82 -12.57
N ALA A 231 -4.10 -2.61 -12.40
CA ALA A 231 -4.75 -2.67 -11.09
C ALA A 231 -4.77 -4.12 -10.55
N LEU A 232 -5.26 -5.07 -11.36
CA LEU A 232 -5.30 -6.50 -11.07
C LEU A 232 -3.89 -7.02 -10.75
N HIS A 233 -2.90 -6.72 -11.58
CA HIS A 233 -1.52 -7.14 -11.32
C HIS A 233 -0.98 -6.60 -9.98
N ASN A 234 -1.23 -5.34 -9.63
CA ASN A 234 -0.78 -4.79 -8.35
C ASN A 234 -1.51 -5.40 -7.15
N LEU A 235 -2.82 -5.64 -7.22
CA LEU A 235 -3.59 -6.28 -6.15
C LEU A 235 -3.21 -7.78 -5.98
N LEU A 236 -3.00 -8.50 -7.07
CA LEU A 236 -2.51 -9.89 -7.04
C LEU A 236 -1.11 -10.00 -6.44
N PHE A 237 -0.21 -9.06 -6.77
CA PHE A 237 1.09 -8.98 -6.09
C PHE A 237 0.94 -8.58 -4.61
N ALA A 238 0.02 -7.69 -4.25
CA ALA A 238 -0.24 -7.33 -2.84
C ALA A 238 -0.61 -8.58 -2.01
N TYR A 239 -1.40 -9.49 -2.58
CA TYR A 239 -1.68 -10.78 -1.97
C TYR A 239 -0.43 -11.68 -1.90
N GLN A 240 0.28 -11.88 -3.01
CA GLN A 240 1.45 -12.78 -3.05
C GLN A 240 2.61 -12.32 -2.16
N GLU A 241 2.85 -11.02 -2.08
CA GLU A 241 3.97 -10.42 -1.36
C GLU A 241 3.67 -10.19 0.13
N SER A 242 2.41 -10.38 0.56
CA SER A 242 1.96 -10.06 1.94
C SER A 242 0.72 -10.87 2.37
N SER A 243 0.64 -12.16 2.02
CA SER A 243 -0.58 -12.97 2.16
C SER A 243 -1.19 -13.02 3.56
N GLN A 244 -0.38 -12.83 4.60
CA GLN A 244 -0.78 -12.87 6.00
C GLN A 244 -1.54 -11.62 6.51
N VAL A 245 -1.61 -10.52 5.74
CA VAL A 245 -2.24 -9.26 6.19
C VAL A 245 -3.70 -9.11 5.76
N TRP A 246 -4.21 -10.05 4.97
CA TRP A 246 -5.53 -9.97 4.34
C TRP A 246 -6.57 -10.72 5.16
N GLY A 247 -7.50 -9.96 5.74
CA GLY A 247 -8.66 -10.48 6.46
C GLY A 247 -9.80 -10.93 5.53
N ASP A 248 -10.84 -11.44 6.18
CA ASP A 248 -12.15 -11.84 5.63
C ASP A 248 -13.25 -11.11 6.45
N ASP A 249 -12.99 -9.84 6.75
CA ASP A 249 -13.73 -8.96 7.67
C ASP A 249 -13.92 -7.53 7.13
N TYR A 250 -13.55 -7.25 5.88
CA TYR A 250 -13.55 -5.92 5.26
C TYR A 250 -14.98 -5.38 5.03
N ASN A 251 -16.00 -6.17 5.36
CA ASN A 251 -17.42 -5.82 5.34
C ASN A 251 -17.91 -5.51 3.92
N ILE A 252 -17.50 -6.33 2.97
CA ILE A 252 -18.06 -6.43 1.61
C ILE A 252 -19.06 -7.61 1.58
N PRO A 253 -19.93 -7.73 0.55
CA PRO A 253 -20.94 -8.79 0.47
C PRO A 253 -20.39 -10.21 0.61
N GLU A 254 -19.14 -10.40 0.22
CA GLU A 254 -18.43 -11.67 0.27
C GLU A 254 -17.81 -12.01 1.64
N SER A 255 -17.60 -11.03 2.54
CA SER A 255 -16.87 -11.23 3.80
C SER A 255 -17.50 -12.31 4.71
N GLY A 256 -16.63 -13.11 5.32
CA GLY A 256 -16.95 -14.29 6.12
C GLY A 256 -17.08 -15.59 5.32
N ASN A 257 -16.60 -15.63 4.07
CA ASN A 257 -16.72 -16.80 3.20
C ASN A 257 -15.53 -17.78 3.28
N GLY A 258 -14.42 -17.40 3.92
CA GLY A 258 -13.17 -18.16 4.00
C GLY A 258 -12.11 -17.82 2.95
N VAL A 259 -12.34 -16.81 2.11
CA VAL A 259 -11.42 -16.22 1.14
C VAL A 259 -11.06 -14.81 1.64
N PRO A 260 -9.79 -14.38 1.53
CA PRO A 260 -9.44 -13.02 1.93
C PRO A 260 -10.13 -11.98 1.03
N ASP A 261 -10.72 -10.93 1.61
CA ASP A 261 -11.60 -9.98 0.90
C ASP A 261 -10.92 -9.25 -0.27
N LEU A 262 -9.59 -9.08 -0.21
CA LEU A 262 -8.80 -8.57 -1.33
C LEU A 262 -9.00 -9.45 -2.58
N LEU A 263 -9.03 -10.77 -2.40
CA LEU A 263 -9.23 -11.71 -3.50
C LEU A 263 -10.69 -11.68 -3.95
N ASP A 264 -11.68 -11.62 -3.06
CA ASP A 264 -13.09 -11.46 -3.49
C ASP A 264 -13.33 -10.17 -4.29
N GLU A 265 -12.68 -9.07 -3.90
CA GLU A 265 -12.72 -7.83 -4.67
C GLU A 265 -12.03 -8.01 -6.04
N ILE A 266 -10.84 -8.61 -6.11
CA ILE A 266 -10.20 -8.99 -7.40
C ILE A 266 -11.12 -9.89 -8.24
N LYS A 267 -11.85 -10.82 -7.60
CA LYS A 267 -12.77 -11.75 -8.26
C LYS A 267 -13.91 -11.00 -8.94
N TRP A 268 -14.42 -9.93 -8.32
CA TRP A 268 -15.48 -9.10 -8.89
C TRP A 268 -15.11 -8.52 -10.26
N GLU A 269 -13.87 -8.05 -10.41
CA GLU A 269 -13.38 -7.51 -11.69
C GLU A 269 -13.06 -8.62 -12.69
N LEU A 270 -12.47 -9.74 -12.24
CA LEU A 270 -12.19 -10.89 -13.10
C LEU A 270 -13.49 -11.54 -13.64
N ASP A 271 -14.56 -11.59 -12.85
CA ASP A 271 -15.88 -12.04 -13.28
C ASP A 271 -16.46 -11.15 -14.39
N TRP A 272 -16.20 -9.83 -14.36
CA TRP A 272 -16.56 -8.93 -15.47
C TRP A 272 -15.64 -9.12 -16.67
N LEU A 273 -14.33 -9.25 -16.46
CA LEU A 273 -13.34 -9.46 -17.52
C LEU A 273 -13.65 -10.74 -18.31
N LEU A 274 -14.07 -11.82 -17.63
CA LEU A 274 -14.53 -13.06 -18.24
C LEU A 274 -15.75 -12.87 -19.17
N LYS A 275 -16.67 -11.95 -18.85
CA LYS A 275 -17.78 -11.57 -19.75
C LYS A 275 -17.31 -10.74 -20.95
N MET A 276 -16.21 -10.01 -20.81
CA MET A 276 -15.59 -9.23 -21.89
C MET A 276 -14.86 -10.10 -22.92
N GLN A 277 -14.58 -11.38 -22.63
CA GLN A 277 -13.96 -12.31 -23.57
C GLN A 277 -14.98 -12.94 -24.54
N ASN A 278 -14.65 -12.94 -25.83
CA ASN A 278 -15.38 -13.67 -26.87
C ASN A 278 -14.91 -15.13 -26.94
N SER A 279 -15.76 -16.00 -27.50
CA SER A 279 -15.46 -17.43 -27.67
C SER A 279 -14.31 -17.77 -28.61
N ASP A 280 -13.73 -16.78 -29.31
CA ASP A 280 -12.50 -16.92 -30.11
C ASP A 280 -11.23 -16.55 -29.33
N GLY A 281 -11.35 -16.15 -28.06
CA GLY A 281 -10.27 -15.70 -27.20
C GLY A 281 -10.09 -14.17 -27.15
N SER A 282 -10.61 -13.42 -28.13
CA SER A 282 -10.48 -11.96 -28.18
C SER A 282 -11.25 -11.26 -27.07
N VAL A 283 -10.73 -10.14 -26.55
CA VAL A 283 -11.34 -9.40 -25.43
C VAL A 283 -11.80 -8.01 -25.86
N LEU A 284 -13.06 -7.70 -25.52
CA LEU A 284 -13.71 -6.41 -25.74
C LEU A 284 -12.96 -5.29 -25.00
N HIS A 285 -12.89 -4.10 -25.60
CA HIS A 285 -11.96 -3.07 -25.10
C HIS A 285 -12.47 -2.31 -23.85
N LYS A 286 -13.74 -1.88 -23.84
CA LYS A 286 -14.35 -1.14 -22.71
C LYS A 286 -15.88 -1.16 -22.73
N VAL A 287 -16.50 -0.85 -21.60
CA VAL A 287 -17.95 -0.59 -21.45
C VAL A 287 -18.12 0.85 -20.96
N SER A 288 -18.72 1.71 -21.79
CA SER A 288 -18.70 3.17 -21.58
C SER A 288 -20.03 3.85 -21.96
N SER A 289 -20.27 5.02 -21.36
CA SER A 289 -21.38 5.94 -21.63
C SER A 289 -21.29 6.62 -23.00
N LEU A 290 -22.45 6.94 -23.58
CA LEU A 290 -22.58 7.73 -24.82
C LEU A 290 -22.43 9.25 -24.63
N SER A 291 -22.29 9.74 -23.40
CA SER A 291 -22.25 11.18 -23.10
C SER A 291 -20.86 11.60 -22.59
N HIS A 292 -20.34 12.73 -23.11
CA HIS A 292 -19.17 13.37 -22.52
C HIS A 292 -19.50 13.92 -21.12
N TYR A 293 -18.69 13.54 -20.13
CA TYR A 293 -18.88 13.84 -18.72
C TYR A 293 -18.47 15.27 -18.35
N ILE A 294 -19.26 15.89 -17.46
CA ILE A 294 -18.85 17.00 -16.59
C ILE A 294 -19.39 16.69 -15.20
N ALA A 295 -18.57 16.75 -14.14
CA ALA A 295 -19.07 16.83 -12.77
C ALA A 295 -19.76 18.17 -12.60
N SER A 296 -21.08 18.18 -12.79
CA SER A 296 -21.89 19.38 -12.67
C SER A 296 -23.12 19.06 -11.88
N SER A 297 -23.48 19.97 -10.98
CA SER A 297 -24.76 19.97 -10.28
C SER A 297 -25.98 20.14 -11.21
N TYR A 298 -25.78 20.29 -12.53
CA TYR A 298 -26.80 20.61 -13.51
C TYR A 298 -26.76 19.66 -14.73
N ASP A 299 -27.94 19.32 -15.25
CA ASP A 299 -28.09 18.56 -16.50
C ASP A 299 -27.68 19.40 -17.74
N ALA A 300 -27.67 18.76 -18.92
CA ALA A 300 -27.35 19.43 -20.19
C ALA A 300 -28.33 20.57 -20.59
N ASN A 301 -29.44 20.74 -19.87
CA ASN A 301 -30.42 21.81 -20.04
C ASN A 301 -30.30 22.91 -18.97
N GLY A 302 -29.42 22.75 -17.98
CA GLY A 302 -29.26 23.67 -16.85
C GLY A 302 -30.24 23.45 -15.69
N ASN A 303 -30.86 22.28 -15.57
CA ASN A 303 -31.69 21.91 -14.41
C ASN A 303 -30.82 21.27 -13.32
N PRO A 304 -30.99 21.61 -12.03
CA PRO A 304 -30.30 20.92 -10.94
C PRO A 304 -30.58 19.41 -10.95
N ILE A 305 -29.52 18.60 -10.87
CA ILE A 305 -29.62 17.16 -10.63
C ILE A 305 -29.74 16.96 -9.11
N PRO A 306 -30.83 16.37 -8.59
CA PRO A 306 -31.09 16.35 -7.15
C PRO A 306 -30.37 15.23 -6.38
N ASP A 307 -29.86 14.20 -7.06
CA ASP A 307 -29.27 13.02 -6.41
C ASP A 307 -28.28 12.31 -7.34
N PHE A 308 -26.98 12.37 -7.00
CA PHE A 308 -25.85 11.94 -7.83
C PHE A 308 -25.46 10.46 -7.67
N LYS A 309 -26.25 9.68 -6.94
CA LYS A 309 -26.00 8.24 -6.78
C LYS A 309 -25.78 7.52 -8.12
N PRO A 310 -24.82 6.58 -8.20
CA PRO A 310 -24.61 5.74 -9.38
C PRO A 310 -25.87 5.04 -9.91
N SER A 311 -26.86 4.71 -9.07
CA SER A 311 -28.14 4.14 -9.52
C SER A 311 -29.06 5.11 -10.27
N ASN A 312 -28.88 6.41 -10.09
CA ASN A 312 -29.63 7.44 -10.83
C ASN A 312 -28.97 7.79 -12.18
N ASP A 313 -27.75 7.32 -12.48
CA ASP A 313 -27.20 7.48 -13.82
C ASP A 313 -27.97 6.58 -14.82
N THR A 314 -28.72 7.25 -15.67
CA THR A 314 -29.53 6.65 -16.73
C THR A 314 -28.92 6.87 -18.12
N ASN A 315 -27.68 7.38 -18.20
CA ASN A 315 -26.95 7.49 -19.44
C ASN A 315 -26.85 6.14 -20.17
N GLN A 316 -27.05 6.16 -21.48
CA GLN A 316 -26.99 4.94 -22.27
C GLN A 316 -25.55 4.45 -22.42
N ARG A 317 -25.31 3.21 -21.99
CA ARG A 317 -24.02 2.52 -22.09
C ARG A 317 -23.96 1.51 -23.24
N ARG A 318 -22.75 1.33 -23.76
CA ARG A 318 -22.42 0.42 -24.86
C ARG A 318 -21.02 -0.15 -24.65
N TYR A 319 -20.64 -1.13 -25.46
CA TYR A 319 -19.30 -1.71 -25.41
C TYR A 319 -18.53 -1.55 -26.73
N ALA A 320 -17.22 -1.35 -26.60
CA ALA A 320 -16.30 -1.22 -27.74
C ALA A 320 -15.90 -2.61 -28.30
N PRO A 321 -15.54 -2.72 -29.59
CA PRO A 321 -15.07 -3.97 -30.19
C PRO A 321 -13.82 -4.53 -29.49
N ALA A 322 -13.50 -5.79 -29.78
CA ALA A 322 -12.28 -6.41 -29.27
C ALA A 322 -11.01 -5.76 -29.83
N THR A 323 -9.98 -5.67 -29.00
CA THR A 323 -8.66 -5.10 -29.35
C THR A 323 -7.54 -6.04 -28.95
N ALA A 324 -6.40 -5.91 -29.63
CA ALA A 324 -5.25 -6.74 -29.32
C ALA A 324 -4.66 -6.40 -27.93
N SER A 325 -4.65 -5.13 -27.56
CA SER A 325 -4.25 -4.69 -26.21
C SER A 325 -5.13 -5.29 -25.10
N ALA A 326 -6.46 -5.17 -25.18
CA ALA A 326 -7.36 -5.75 -24.18
C ALA A 326 -7.22 -7.28 -24.09
N THR A 327 -6.92 -7.94 -25.23
CA THR A 327 -6.66 -9.38 -25.26
C THR A 327 -5.29 -9.73 -24.64
N ILE A 328 -4.29 -8.86 -24.78
CA ILE A 328 -2.98 -8.98 -24.11
C ILE A 328 -3.14 -8.82 -22.59
N SER A 329 -3.79 -7.73 -22.15
CA SER A 329 -4.08 -7.44 -20.74
C SER A 329 -4.81 -8.60 -20.07
N ALA A 330 -5.91 -9.06 -20.66
CA ALA A 330 -6.65 -10.20 -20.13
C ALA A 330 -5.81 -11.49 -20.06
N ALA A 331 -4.97 -11.77 -21.08
CA ALA A 331 -4.08 -12.92 -21.04
C ALA A 331 -3.08 -12.86 -19.87
N GLY A 332 -2.55 -11.68 -19.54
CA GLY A 332 -1.68 -11.45 -18.39
C GLY A 332 -2.41 -11.56 -17.06
N ALA A 333 -3.46 -10.76 -16.88
CA ALA A 333 -4.26 -10.71 -15.67
C ALA A 333 -4.86 -12.07 -15.30
N TYR A 334 -5.44 -12.80 -16.26
CA TYR A 334 -5.96 -14.14 -16.03
C TYR A 334 -4.89 -15.15 -15.62
N ALA A 335 -3.71 -15.12 -16.24
CA ALA A 335 -2.63 -16.06 -15.90
C ALA A 335 -2.02 -15.78 -14.53
N HIS A 336 -1.87 -14.51 -14.17
CA HIS A 336 -1.41 -14.11 -12.84
C HIS A 336 -2.43 -14.50 -11.77
N ALA A 337 -3.71 -14.18 -12.01
CA ALA A 337 -4.81 -14.56 -11.13
C ALA A 337 -4.92 -16.09 -10.99
N ALA A 338 -4.88 -16.85 -12.09
CA ALA A 338 -4.90 -18.31 -12.07
C ALA A 338 -3.83 -18.89 -11.14
N THR A 339 -2.63 -18.31 -11.12
CA THR A 339 -1.56 -18.73 -10.21
C THR A 339 -1.93 -18.52 -8.74
N VAL A 340 -2.55 -17.38 -8.41
CA VAL A 340 -3.02 -17.06 -7.05
C VAL A 340 -4.18 -17.96 -6.62
N TYR A 341 -5.26 -18.00 -7.41
CA TYR A 341 -6.48 -18.76 -7.08
C TYR A 341 -6.26 -20.28 -7.00
N LYS A 342 -5.38 -20.84 -7.85
CA LYS A 342 -4.96 -22.26 -7.75
C LYS A 342 -4.08 -22.55 -6.54
N GLY A 343 -3.46 -21.53 -5.94
CA GLY A 343 -2.67 -21.63 -4.72
C GLY A 343 -3.50 -21.61 -3.43
N LEU A 344 -4.78 -21.25 -3.50
CA LEU A 344 -5.67 -21.26 -2.33
C LEU A 344 -6.07 -22.69 -1.94
N SER A 345 -6.49 -22.86 -0.69
CA SER A 345 -6.95 -24.14 -0.15
C SER A 345 -8.40 -24.50 -0.54
N ASP A 346 -9.22 -23.51 -0.91
CA ASP A 346 -10.61 -23.71 -1.34
C ASP A 346 -10.69 -24.35 -2.75
N PRO A 347 -11.28 -25.55 -2.91
CA PRO A 347 -11.48 -26.19 -4.21
C PRO A 347 -12.32 -25.37 -5.20
N ALA A 348 -13.24 -24.51 -4.74
CA ALA A 348 -14.03 -23.64 -5.61
C ALA A 348 -13.14 -22.55 -6.25
N MET A 349 -12.27 -21.93 -5.44
CA MET A 349 -11.27 -20.99 -5.93
C MET A 349 -10.21 -21.66 -6.81
N GLN A 350 -9.77 -22.88 -6.49
CA GLN A 350 -8.87 -23.64 -7.38
C GLN A 350 -9.52 -23.89 -8.76
N ALA A 351 -10.80 -24.29 -8.79
CA ALA A 351 -11.54 -24.48 -10.04
C ALA A 351 -11.74 -23.17 -10.82
N TYR A 352 -11.97 -22.05 -10.13
CA TYR A 352 -12.01 -20.72 -10.74
C TYR A 352 -10.64 -20.34 -11.33
N GLY A 353 -9.54 -20.63 -10.64
CA GLY A 353 -8.19 -20.45 -11.16
C GLY A 353 -7.89 -21.28 -12.42
N GLU A 354 -8.43 -22.50 -12.55
CA GLU A 354 -8.35 -23.27 -13.80
C GLU A 354 -9.21 -22.68 -14.94
N GLN A 355 -10.37 -22.09 -14.62
CA GLN A 355 -11.19 -21.36 -15.59
C GLN A 355 -10.43 -20.12 -16.12
N LEU A 356 -9.80 -19.35 -15.22
CA LEU A 356 -8.96 -18.22 -15.59
C LEU A 356 -7.77 -18.66 -16.46
N LEU A 357 -7.12 -19.78 -16.12
CA LEU A 357 -6.00 -20.30 -16.91
C LEU A 357 -6.43 -20.66 -18.34
N ALA A 358 -7.57 -21.32 -18.49
CA ALA A 358 -8.13 -21.64 -19.81
C ALA A 358 -8.50 -20.39 -20.62
N ALA A 359 -9.03 -19.35 -19.95
CA ALA A 359 -9.31 -18.05 -20.56
C ALA A 359 -8.03 -17.33 -21.03
N ALA A 360 -6.96 -17.40 -20.23
CA ALA A 360 -5.64 -16.86 -20.55
C ALA A 360 -5.01 -17.54 -21.77
N GLU A 361 -5.06 -18.88 -21.83
CA GLU A 361 -4.54 -19.64 -22.97
C GLU A 361 -5.33 -19.35 -24.27
N GLN A 362 -6.65 -19.17 -24.20
CA GLN A 362 -7.47 -18.80 -25.36
C GLN A 362 -7.13 -17.39 -25.87
N ALA A 363 -6.99 -16.41 -24.98
CA ALA A 363 -6.55 -15.06 -25.33
C ALA A 363 -5.16 -15.08 -26.00
N TRP A 364 -4.23 -15.89 -25.49
CA TRP A 364 -2.91 -16.05 -26.10
C TRP A 364 -2.97 -16.66 -27.51
N VAL A 365 -3.76 -17.72 -27.71
CA VAL A 365 -3.95 -18.34 -29.04
C VAL A 365 -4.49 -17.32 -30.04
N TRP A 366 -5.47 -16.51 -29.64
CA TRP A 366 -5.99 -15.44 -30.51
C TRP A 366 -4.88 -14.46 -30.93
N LEU A 367 -3.96 -14.10 -30.03
CA LEU A 367 -2.80 -13.22 -30.30
C LEU A 367 -1.72 -13.88 -31.17
N GLU A 368 -1.66 -15.22 -31.23
CA GLU A 368 -0.81 -15.97 -32.16
C GLU A 368 -1.43 -16.05 -33.56
N ASP A 369 -2.75 -16.22 -33.64
CA ASP A 369 -3.51 -16.28 -34.90
C ASP A 369 -3.74 -14.89 -35.55
N ASN A 370 -3.69 -13.79 -34.78
CA ASN A 370 -3.96 -12.42 -35.23
C ASN A 370 -2.75 -11.45 -35.09
N PRO A 371 -1.54 -11.80 -35.59
CA PRO A 371 -0.34 -10.97 -35.37
C PRO A 371 -0.39 -9.63 -36.13
N ASP A 372 -1.23 -9.49 -37.16
CA ASP A 372 -1.47 -8.24 -37.89
C ASP A 372 -2.31 -7.22 -37.12
N LYS A 373 -2.94 -7.64 -36.01
CA LYS A 373 -3.72 -6.76 -35.11
C LYS A 373 -2.87 -6.08 -34.05
N ILE A 374 -1.56 -6.36 -33.97
CA ILE A 374 -0.66 -5.80 -32.96
C ILE A 374 0.27 -4.76 -33.62
N PRO A 375 0.21 -3.48 -33.22
CA PRO A 375 -0.64 -2.92 -32.18
C PRO A 375 -2.08 -2.63 -32.65
N SER A 376 -3.03 -2.75 -31.72
CA SER A 376 -4.35 -2.10 -31.87
C SER A 376 -4.24 -0.59 -31.67
N ARG A 377 -5.17 0.15 -32.27
CA ARG A 377 -5.21 1.62 -32.31
C ARG A 377 -6.64 2.14 -32.16
N PHE A 378 -7.39 1.62 -31.18
CA PHE A 378 -8.71 2.14 -30.84
C PHE A 378 -8.58 3.57 -30.29
N GLY A 379 -9.49 4.47 -30.64
CA GLY A 379 -9.49 5.89 -30.22
C GLY A 379 -8.44 6.83 -30.84
N GLU A 380 -7.33 6.31 -31.37
CA GLU A 380 -6.16 7.13 -31.76
C GLU A 380 -6.50 8.31 -32.72
N ASN A 381 -5.81 9.44 -32.50
CA ASN A 381 -5.91 10.72 -33.24
C ASN A 381 -7.18 11.56 -32.99
N GLY A 382 -7.91 11.32 -31.90
CA GLY A 382 -9.03 12.20 -31.48
C GLY A 382 -10.17 12.24 -32.51
N SER A 383 -10.31 11.20 -33.32
CA SER A 383 -11.51 11.00 -34.13
C SER A 383 -12.69 10.74 -33.18
N ARG A 384 -13.91 11.15 -33.58
CA ARG A 384 -15.11 11.11 -32.71
C ARG A 384 -15.67 9.70 -32.43
N THR A 385 -14.81 8.68 -32.38
CA THR A 385 -15.17 7.30 -32.03
C THR A 385 -14.26 6.67 -30.97
N GLY A 386 -13.34 7.43 -30.36
CA GLY A 386 -12.83 7.18 -29.00
C GLY A 386 -14.00 7.30 -28.00
N PHE A 387 -14.76 6.21 -27.87
CA PHE A 387 -16.13 6.20 -27.33
C PHE A 387 -16.18 6.85 -25.94
N TYR A 388 -17.11 7.79 -25.70
CA TYR A 388 -16.82 9.22 -25.45
C TYR A 388 -16.06 9.67 -24.17
N THR A 389 -15.19 8.84 -23.62
CA THR A 389 -14.24 9.16 -22.53
C THR A 389 -12.83 8.69 -22.89
N ALA A 390 -11.96 8.41 -21.91
CA ALA A 390 -10.55 8.05 -22.11
C ALA A 390 -10.34 6.99 -23.21
N ASP A 391 -9.35 7.20 -24.09
CA ASP A 391 -9.09 6.30 -25.22
C ASP A 391 -8.74 4.88 -24.78
N ALA A 392 -8.13 4.72 -23.59
CA ALA A 392 -7.78 3.46 -22.93
C ALA A 392 -6.96 2.44 -23.75
N GLU A 393 -6.37 2.87 -24.87
CA GLU A 393 -5.47 2.06 -25.69
C GLU A 393 -4.02 2.10 -25.14
N ASP A 394 -3.31 0.97 -25.24
CA ASP A 394 -1.93 0.81 -24.77
C ASP A 394 -0.93 1.55 -25.68
N CYS A 395 -0.93 2.87 -25.58
CA CYS A 395 -0.12 3.78 -26.38
C CYS A 395 0.62 4.80 -25.50
N HIS A 396 1.91 4.98 -25.72
CA HIS A 396 2.71 6.02 -25.07
C HIS A 396 3.24 7.03 -26.11
N ARG A 397 2.75 8.28 -26.06
CA ARG A 397 3.16 9.38 -26.95
C ARG A 397 3.04 9.03 -28.46
N GLY A 398 1.98 8.30 -28.84
CA GLY A 398 1.72 7.86 -30.22
C GLY A 398 2.43 6.55 -30.63
N ASP A 399 3.26 5.97 -29.77
CA ASP A 399 3.76 4.60 -29.95
C ASP A 399 2.88 3.61 -29.19
N CYS A 400 2.08 2.84 -29.94
CA CYS A 400 1.29 1.71 -29.43
C CYS A 400 2.00 0.37 -29.60
N ALA A 401 3.01 0.29 -30.48
CA ALA A 401 3.71 -0.96 -30.78
C ALA A 401 4.66 -1.34 -29.63
N GLY A 402 5.41 -0.38 -29.11
CA GLY A 402 6.31 -0.58 -27.97
C GLY A 402 5.58 -1.09 -26.73
N PRO A 403 4.56 -0.37 -26.21
CA PRO A 403 3.85 -0.78 -25.00
C PRO A 403 3.12 -2.12 -25.13
N GLN A 404 2.36 -2.36 -26.21
CA GLN A 404 1.65 -3.64 -26.37
C GLN A 404 2.60 -4.83 -26.53
N LYS A 405 3.77 -4.65 -27.14
CA LYS A 405 4.82 -5.70 -27.17
C LYS A 405 5.39 -5.99 -25.79
N ALA A 406 5.62 -4.95 -24.99
CA ALA A 406 6.03 -5.13 -23.60
C ALA A 406 4.93 -5.87 -22.82
N ASN A 407 3.68 -5.39 -22.87
CA ASN A 407 2.59 -6.02 -22.14
C ASN A 407 2.38 -7.50 -22.59
N ARG A 408 2.50 -7.82 -23.89
CA ARG A 408 2.45 -9.22 -24.37
C ARG A 408 3.56 -10.09 -23.80
N LEU A 409 4.74 -9.53 -23.55
CA LEU A 409 5.83 -10.25 -22.88
C LEU A 409 5.58 -10.40 -21.37
N ALA A 410 4.95 -9.43 -20.70
CA ALA A 410 4.48 -9.61 -19.33
C ALA A 410 3.45 -10.75 -19.26
N ALA A 411 2.44 -10.76 -20.14
CA ALA A 411 1.49 -11.85 -20.27
C ALA A 411 2.16 -13.22 -20.52
N ALA A 412 3.20 -13.28 -21.36
CA ALA A 412 3.99 -14.50 -21.56
C ALA A 412 4.71 -14.98 -20.28
N ILE A 413 5.20 -14.06 -19.44
CA ILE A 413 5.80 -14.39 -18.15
C ILE A 413 4.76 -14.97 -17.19
N TYR A 414 3.59 -14.34 -17.06
CA TYR A 414 2.52 -14.87 -16.19
C TYR A 414 1.99 -16.22 -16.67
N LEU A 415 1.81 -16.39 -17.99
CA LEU A 415 1.45 -17.68 -18.60
C LEU A 415 2.52 -18.74 -18.39
N PHE A 416 3.82 -18.39 -18.44
CA PHE A 416 4.90 -19.29 -18.09
C PHE A 416 4.84 -19.70 -16.61
N GLY A 417 4.62 -18.75 -15.69
CA GLY A 417 4.46 -19.03 -14.26
C GLY A 417 3.28 -19.94 -13.94
N ALA A 418 2.13 -19.71 -14.59
CA ALA A 418 0.90 -20.48 -14.36
C ALA A 418 0.91 -21.89 -14.96
N THR A 419 1.78 -22.18 -15.94
CA THR A 419 1.75 -23.45 -16.72
C THR A 419 3.06 -24.23 -16.76
N GLY A 420 4.21 -23.58 -16.54
CA GLY A 420 5.53 -24.13 -16.87
C GLY A 420 5.75 -24.41 -18.37
N ASN A 421 4.84 -24.00 -19.26
CA ASN A 421 4.84 -24.43 -20.66
C ASN A 421 5.97 -23.75 -21.46
N ALA A 422 6.81 -24.56 -22.09
CA ALA A 422 7.98 -24.12 -22.84
C ALA A 422 7.66 -23.18 -24.03
N LYS A 423 6.42 -23.15 -24.55
CA LYS A 423 6.03 -22.18 -25.60
C LYS A 423 6.16 -20.73 -25.12
N TYR A 424 5.72 -20.46 -23.89
CA TYR A 424 5.82 -19.14 -23.27
C TYR A 424 7.26 -18.79 -22.92
N HIS A 425 8.02 -19.74 -22.36
CA HIS A 425 9.45 -19.52 -22.10
C HIS A 425 10.23 -19.22 -23.40
N THR A 426 9.92 -19.91 -24.49
CA THR A 426 10.52 -19.63 -25.81
C THR A 426 10.21 -18.22 -26.29
N TYR A 427 8.97 -17.74 -26.11
CA TYR A 427 8.61 -16.34 -26.40
C TYR A 427 9.41 -15.36 -25.54
N ILE A 428 9.51 -15.60 -24.23
CA ILE A 428 10.30 -14.77 -23.31
C ILE A 428 11.76 -14.67 -23.77
N GLN A 429 12.40 -15.81 -24.08
CA GLN A 429 13.79 -15.84 -24.54
C GLN A 429 13.99 -15.07 -25.85
N GLN A 430 13.06 -15.19 -26.80
CA GLN A 430 13.12 -14.45 -28.07
C GLN A 430 13.01 -12.93 -27.87
N HIS A 431 12.07 -12.49 -27.04
CA HIS A 431 11.80 -11.06 -26.85
C HIS A 431 12.71 -10.38 -25.80
N THR A 432 13.46 -11.14 -24.99
CA THR A 432 14.50 -10.62 -24.06
C THR A 432 15.94 -10.75 -24.59
N ALA A 433 16.13 -11.40 -25.74
CA ALA A 433 17.43 -11.66 -26.34
C ALA A 433 18.30 -10.40 -26.55
N PRO A 434 19.65 -10.51 -26.52
CA PRO A 434 20.53 -9.39 -26.84
C PRO A 434 20.21 -8.76 -28.21
N GLY A 435 19.92 -7.46 -28.23
CA GLY A 435 19.51 -6.73 -29.43
C GLY A 435 18.00 -6.58 -29.62
N SER A 436 17.16 -7.22 -28.79
CA SER A 436 15.72 -6.96 -28.77
C SER A 436 15.41 -5.50 -28.45
N SER A 437 14.43 -4.93 -29.17
CA SER A 437 13.88 -3.59 -28.93
C SER A 437 12.75 -3.56 -27.90
N ASP A 438 12.20 -4.73 -27.56
CA ASP A 438 10.82 -4.83 -27.05
C ASP A 438 10.72 -4.53 -25.54
N ILE A 439 11.84 -4.61 -24.80
CA ILE A 439 11.95 -4.04 -23.45
C ILE A 439 13.08 -3.01 -23.42
N ARG A 440 12.74 -1.76 -23.09
CA ARG A 440 13.75 -0.69 -22.90
C ARG A 440 14.66 -0.95 -21.70
N PHE A 441 14.09 -1.44 -20.61
CA PHE A 441 14.79 -1.79 -19.37
C PHE A 441 15.87 -2.90 -19.52
N LEU A 442 15.76 -3.79 -20.52
CA LEU A 442 16.75 -4.85 -20.79
C LEU A 442 17.68 -4.55 -21.99
N ARG A 443 17.75 -3.29 -22.44
CA ARG A 443 18.80 -2.83 -23.38
C ARG A 443 20.17 -2.84 -22.69
N ASN A 444 21.21 -2.43 -23.40
CA ASN A 444 22.57 -2.33 -22.85
C ASN A 444 22.58 -1.59 -21.49
N LEU A 445 23.50 -1.96 -20.59
CA LEU A 445 23.52 -1.47 -19.20
C LEU A 445 23.68 0.06 -19.09
N ASP A 446 24.20 0.73 -20.12
CA ASP A 446 24.24 2.20 -20.24
C ASP A 446 22.87 2.85 -20.57
N GLN A 447 21.82 2.07 -20.80
CA GLN A 447 20.48 2.53 -21.20
C GLN A 447 19.33 1.95 -20.37
N ALA A 448 19.61 0.99 -19.47
CA ALA A 448 18.64 0.36 -18.57
C ALA A 448 18.34 1.24 -17.35
N TYR A 449 17.26 2.03 -17.36
CA TYR A 449 16.83 2.83 -16.21
C TYR A 449 15.37 2.56 -15.84
N LEU A 450 15.06 2.74 -14.55
CA LEU A 450 13.72 2.56 -13.99
C LEU A 450 12.77 3.64 -14.51
N ARG A 451 11.49 3.29 -14.56
CA ARG A 451 10.38 4.20 -14.88
C ARG A 451 9.22 3.92 -13.95
N VAL A 452 8.58 4.98 -13.45
CA VAL A 452 7.41 4.95 -12.56
C VAL A 452 6.10 5.28 -13.28
N ASP A 453 6.09 5.13 -14.61
CA ASP A 453 4.87 5.14 -15.41
C ASP A 453 4.30 3.71 -15.51
N GLY A 454 2.96 3.55 -15.44
CA GLY A 454 2.27 2.28 -15.18
C GLY A 454 2.76 1.11 -16.06
N LEU A 455 2.56 1.20 -17.37
CA LEU A 455 2.96 0.19 -18.36
C LEU A 455 4.45 -0.21 -18.29
N ASN A 456 5.36 0.73 -17.99
CA ASN A 456 6.76 0.36 -17.77
C ASN A 456 6.96 -0.33 -16.42
N THR A 457 6.26 0.10 -15.36
CA THR A 457 6.36 -0.48 -14.01
C THR A 457 5.82 -1.91 -13.98
N GLU A 458 4.67 -2.16 -14.59
CA GLU A 458 4.04 -3.48 -14.72
C GLU A 458 4.99 -4.49 -15.41
N MET A 459 5.66 -4.07 -16.49
CA MET A 459 6.72 -4.85 -17.14
C MET A 459 7.94 -5.07 -16.23
N GLN A 460 8.36 -4.07 -15.44
CA GLN A 460 9.47 -4.21 -14.49
C GLN A 460 9.13 -5.23 -13.38
N ASP A 461 7.91 -5.22 -12.85
CA ASP A 461 7.43 -6.20 -11.88
C ASP A 461 7.30 -7.61 -12.49
N ALA A 462 6.74 -7.74 -13.70
CA ALA A 462 6.67 -9.03 -14.40
C ALA A 462 8.08 -9.65 -14.60
N LEU A 463 9.07 -8.84 -14.96
CA LEU A 463 10.46 -9.31 -15.06
C LEU A 463 11.04 -9.75 -13.73
N LEU A 464 10.75 -9.06 -12.62
CA LEU A 464 11.17 -9.52 -11.30
C LEU A 464 10.47 -10.82 -10.92
N TYR A 465 9.17 -10.95 -11.16
CA TYR A 465 8.40 -12.18 -10.95
C TYR A 465 9.01 -13.36 -11.71
N TYR A 466 9.43 -13.18 -12.98
CA TYR A 466 10.16 -14.20 -13.74
C TYR A 466 11.41 -14.72 -13.02
N THR A 467 12.10 -13.88 -12.22
CA THR A 467 13.29 -14.32 -11.45
C THR A 467 12.99 -15.27 -10.30
N SER A 468 11.72 -15.37 -9.87
CA SER A 468 11.26 -16.35 -8.88
C SER A 468 10.71 -17.65 -9.50
N LEU A 469 10.52 -17.69 -10.82
CA LEU A 469 9.90 -18.84 -11.49
C LEU A 469 10.86 -20.02 -11.63
N SER A 470 10.36 -21.22 -11.32
CA SER A 470 11.04 -22.48 -11.62
C SER A 470 11.24 -22.65 -13.12
N GLY A 471 12.43 -23.08 -13.55
CA GLY A 471 12.78 -23.23 -14.96
C GLY A 471 13.10 -21.92 -15.70
N SER A 472 13.24 -20.80 -15.00
CA SER A 472 13.75 -19.53 -15.54
C SER A 472 15.21 -19.64 -16.05
N ASP A 473 15.55 -18.83 -17.05
CA ASP A 473 16.90 -18.77 -17.63
C ASP A 473 17.85 -17.99 -16.71
N SER A 474 18.89 -18.64 -16.20
CA SER A 474 19.78 -18.07 -15.19
C SER A 474 20.58 -16.85 -15.67
N ALA A 475 20.86 -16.73 -16.97
CA ALA A 475 21.55 -15.57 -17.52
C ALA A 475 20.60 -14.37 -17.62
N LEU A 476 19.34 -14.60 -18.01
CA LEU A 476 18.28 -13.59 -18.00
C LEU A 476 17.93 -13.15 -16.57
N VAL A 477 17.82 -14.07 -15.62
CA VAL A 477 17.62 -13.74 -14.19
C VAL A 477 18.74 -12.86 -13.66
N THR A 478 20.00 -13.23 -13.92
CA THR A 478 21.17 -12.42 -13.53
C THR A 478 21.11 -11.02 -14.16
N LYS A 479 20.77 -10.94 -15.45
CA LYS A 479 20.63 -9.67 -16.17
C LYS A 479 19.50 -8.79 -15.61
N ILE A 480 18.34 -9.37 -15.28
CA ILE A 480 17.20 -8.63 -14.70
C ILE A 480 17.60 -8.05 -13.34
N LYS A 481 18.12 -8.88 -12.42
CA LYS A 481 18.52 -8.43 -11.08
C LYS A 481 19.61 -7.36 -11.14
N GLN A 482 20.63 -7.53 -11.98
CA GLN A 482 21.69 -6.53 -12.17
C GLN A 482 21.16 -5.22 -12.78
N SER A 483 20.32 -5.28 -13.83
CA SER A 483 19.71 -4.07 -14.40
C SER A 483 18.87 -3.31 -13.38
N TYR A 484 18.19 -4.02 -12.47
CA TYR A 484 17.35 -3.42 -11.43
C TYR A 484 18.19 -2.75 -10.34
N SER A 485 19.19 -3.45 -9.79
CA SER A 485 20.09 -2.89 -8.77
C SER A 485 20.92 -1.72 -9.32
N ASP A 486 21.48 -1.84 -10.53
CA ASP A 486 22.19 -0.75 -11.21
C ASP A 486 21.29 0.48 -11.38
N ALA A 487 20.02 0.29 -11.74
CA ALA A 487 19.09 1.37 -11.98
C ALA A 487 18.55 2.03 -10.69
N MET A 488 18.56 1.32 -9.55
CA MET A 488 18.27 1.89 -8.23
C MET A 488 19.34 2.88 -7.76
N VAL A 489 20.61 2.66 -8.12
CA VAL A 489 21.76 3.40 -7.56
C VAL A 489 22.44 4.38 -8.53
N ARG A 490 21.82 4.77 -9.66
CA ARG A 490 22.49 5.66 -10.64
C ARG A 490 22.69 7.07 -10.09
N PRO A 491 23.88 7.67 -10.29
CA PRO A 491 24.18 9.00 -9.78
C PRO A 491 23.38 10.07 -10.51
N ILE A 492 23.09 11.17 -9.81
CA ILE A 492 22.14 12.21 -10.26
C ILE A 492 22.50 12.84 -11.62
N SER A 493 23.79 12.82 -11.98
CA SER A 493 24.30 13.30 -13.27
C SER A 493 23.73 12.59 -14.50
N TRP A 494 23.06 11.45 -14.34
CA TRP A 494 22.38 10.73 -15.42
C TRP A 494 20.98 11.27 -15.74
N GLY A 495 20.37 12.05 -14.84
CA GLY A 495 19.00 12.59 -15.04
C GLY A 495 17.89 11.53 -15.12
N VAL A 496 18.14 10.32 -14.61
CA VAL A 496 17.20 9.19 -14.62
C VAL A 496 16.59 8.96 -13.24
N PHE A 497 15.46 8.24 -13.21
CA PHE A 497 14.81 7.84 -11.97
C PHE A 497 15.61 6.71 -11.28
N SER A 498 16.07 6.97 -10.05
CA SER A 498 16.90 6.07 -9.24
C SER A 498 16.60 6.31 -7.75
N PRO A 499 15.49 5.77 -7.22
CA PRO A 499 14.91 6.24 -5.97
C PRO A 499 15.78 5.96 -4.75
N LEU A 500 16.52 4.83 -4.72
CA LEU A 500 17.44 4.53 -3.62
C LEU A 500 18.60 5.53 -3.58
N ALA A 501 19.25 5.82 -4.71
CA ALA A 501 20.30 6.84 -4.77
C ALA A 501 19.78 8.20 -4.31
N ARG A 502 18.61 8.63 -4.78
CA ARG A 502 18.02 9.93 -4.41
C ARG A 502 17.67 10.02 -2.92
N PHE A 503 17.25 8.91 -2.30
CA PHE A 503 17.06 8.83 -0.85
C PHE A 503 18.39 8.95 -0.09
N GLN A 504 19.41 8.18 -0.49
CA GLN A 504 20.74 8.18 0.14
C GLN A 504 21.48 9.53 -0.03
N GLU A 505 21.32 10.19 -1.18
CA GLU A 505 21.81 11.54 -1.48
C GLU A 505 20.97 12.65 -0.83
N GLN A 506 19.85 12.30 -0.18
CA GLN A 506 18.92 13.23 0.48
C GLN A 506 18.37 14.29 -0.49
N GLU A 507 18.00 13.90 -1.71
CA GLU A 507 17.59 14.81 -2.79
C GLU A 507 16.17 15.37 -2.66
N ASP A 508 15.34 14.84 -1.77
CA ASP A 508 13.98 15.34 -1.48
C ASP A 508 13.79 15.49 0.05
N PRO A 509 13.46 16.69 0.57
CA PRO A 509 13.21 16.88 2.00
C PRO A 509 12.00 16.10 2.52
N TYR A 510 11.10 15.66 1.64
CA TYR A 510 9.93 14.82 1.95
C TYR A 510 10.21 13.32 1.73
N GLN A 511 11.46 12.92 1.47
CA GLN A 511 11.93 11.54 1.35
C GLN A 511 11.25 10.69 0.26
N ALA A 512 10.48 11.30 -0.64
CA ALA A 512 9.68 10.62 -1.67
C ALA A 512 10.04 11.10 -3.09
N TYR A 513 11.34 11.15 -3.40
CA TYR A 513 11.88 11.80 -4.59
C TYR A 513 11.15 11.44 -5.88
N HIS A 514 10.77 12.46 -6.66
CA HIS A 514 10.34 12.34 -8.06
C HIS A 514 11.10 13.35 -8.90
N ARG A 515 11.41 13.03 -10.16
CA ARG A 515 11.88 14.05 -11.11
C ARG A 515 10.71 14.94 -11.50
N ALA A 516 10.99 16.12 -12.05
CA ALA A 516 9.95 17.05 -12.48
C ALA A 516 8.98 16.43 -13.52
N GLU A 517 9.46 15.52 -14.37
CA GLU A 517 8.63 14.79 -15.34
C GLU A 517 7.82 13.61 -14.78
N ASP A 518 8.12 13.15 -13.56
CA ASP A 518 7.37 12.10 -12.85
C ASP A 518 6.15 12.69 -12.11
N TYR A 519 6.10 14.02 -11.96
CA TYR A 519 4.88 14.75 -11.62
C TYR A 519 4.06 15.00 -12.90
N HIS A 520 2.97 14.25 -13.04
CA HIS A 520 2.01 14.30 -14.14
C HIS A 520 0.61 13.94 -13.60
N TRP A 521 -0.43 13.93 -14.44
CA TRP A 521 -1.74 13.38 -14.07
C TRP A 521 -1.59 11.94 -13.52
N GLY A 522 -1.96 11.71 -12.26
CA GLY A 522 -1.69 10.46 -11.56
C GLY A 522 -0.25 10.34 -11.04
N SER A 523 0.33 11.43 -10.50
CA SER A 523 1.65 11.40 -9.86
C SER A 523 1.65 10.61 -8.54
N ASN A 524 0.53 10.56 -7.81
CA ASN A 524 0.39 9.69 -6.63
C ASN A 524 0.45 8.20 -6.99
N ARG A 525 -0.04 7.78 -8.17
CA ARG A 525 0.24 6.44 -8.72
C ARG A 525 1.74 6.22 -8.88
N ALA A 526 2.46 7.18 -9.44
CA ALA A 526 3.91 7.10 -9.60
C ALA A 526 4.65 7.10 -8.24
N LYS A 527 4.10 7.71 -7.17
CA LYS A 527 4.62 7.59 -5.79
C LYS A 527 4.41 6.16 -5.25
N GLY A 528 3.20 5.60 -5.43
CA GLY A 528 2.89 4.22 -5.07
C GLY A 528 3.78 3.21 -5.79
N HIS A 529 3.99 3.37 -7.10
CA HIS A 529 4.95 2.57 -7.86
C HIS A 529 6.39 2.75 -7.37
N ALA A 530 6.87 3.98 -7.13
CA ALA A 530 8.22 4.23 -6.64
C ALA A 530 8.52 3.50 -5.31
N GLY A 531 7.60 3.58 -4.34
CA GLY A 531 7.68 2.84 -3.09
C GLY A 531 7.65 1.32 -3.31
N ASN A 532 6.76 0.83 -4.19
CA ASN A 532 6.71 -0.59 -4.54
C ASN A 532 8.01 -1.08 -5.15
N MET A 533 8.62 -0.33 -6.07
CA MET A 533 9.85 -0.74 -6.75
C MET A 533 11.02 -0.89 -5.77
N LEU A 534 11.12 0.00 -4.79
CA LEU A 534 12.07 -0.13 -3.69
C LEU A 534 11.82 -1.41 -2.87
N MET A 535 10.55 -1.71 -2.56
CA MET A 535 10.21 -2.96 -1.87
C MET A 535 10.38 -4.20 -2.74
N SER A 536 10.15 -4.13 -4.05
CA SER A 536 10.37 -5.24 -5.00
C SER A 536 11.87 -5.59 -5.09
N ALA A 537 12.78 -4.62 -4.96
CA ALA A 537 14.22 -4.89 -4.83
C ALA A 537 14.55 -5.73 -3.58
N ARG A 538 13.83 -5.51 -2.47
CA ARG A 538 13.91 -6.29 -1.22
C ARG A 538 13.28 -7.67 -1.38
N VAL A 539 12.01 -7.74 -1.79
CA VAL A 539 11.23 -8.99 -1.97
C VAL A 539 11.95 -9.96 -2.92
N TYR A 540 12.35 -9.49 -4.11
CA TYR A 540 13.01 -10.34 -5.10
C TYR A 540 14.52 -10.46 -4.88
N GLN A 541 15.08 -9.87 -3.82
CA GLN A 541 16.52 -9.87 -3.50
C GLN A 541 17.37 -9.56 -4.75
N THR A 542 17.20 -8.37 -5.33
CA THR A 542 18.00 -7.95 -6.50
C THR A 542 19.47 -7.70 -6.14
N GLU A 543 19.73 -7.46 -4.86
CA GLU A 543 21.04 -7.33 -4.20
C GLU A 543 20.89 -7.59 -2.69
N THR A 544 22.00 -7.67 -1.94
CA THR A 544 22.00 -8.01 -0.51
C THR A 544 22.45 -6.90 0.44
N GLY A 545 22.91 -5.75 -0.08
CA GLY A 545 23.58 -4.71 0.73
C GLY A 545 22.64 -3.65 1.31
N ASN A 546 21.63 -3.21 0.55
CA ASN A 546 20.82 -2.02 0.89
C ASN A 546 19.43 -2.32 1.51
N GLN A 547 19.20 -3.51 2.07
CA GLN A 547 17.86 -3.97 2.47
C GLN A 547 17.08 -3.01 3.39
N ASN A 548 17.70 -2.46 4.44
CA ASN A 548 17.05 -1.48 5.32
C ASN A 548 16.91 -0.09 4.65
N ALA A 549 17.80 0.26 3.71
CA ALA A 549 17.69 1.51 2.96
C ALA A 549 16.54 1.46 1.93
N TYR A 550 16.27 0.30 1.32
CA TYR A 550 15.08 0.09 0.49
C TYR A 550 13.79 0.29 1.30
N TYR A 551 13.69 -0.32 2.49
CA TYR A 551 12.52 -0.17 3.36
C TYR A 551 12.30 1.28 3.81
N ASN A 552 13.34 1.94 4.31
CA ASN A 552 13.24 3.33 4.75
C ASN A 552 12.89 4.27 3.58
N ALA A 553 13.54 4.11 2.43
CA ALA A 553 13.20 4.87 1.23
C ALA A 553 11.74 4.64 0.80
N ALA A 554 11.25 3.40 0.84
CA ALA A 554 9.86 3.08 0.50
C ALA A 554 8.87 3.71 1.49
N SER A 555 9.21 3.74 2.79
CA SER A 555 8.37 4.38 3.81
C SER A 555 8.18 5.88 3.57
N GLY A 556 9.20 6.56 3.02
CA GLY A 556 9.08 7.96 2.58
C GLY A 556 7.96 8.19 1.57
N TYR A 557 7.80 7.29 0.59
CA TYR A 557 6.68 7.38 -0.38
C TYR A 557 5.32 7.08 0.26
N LEU A 558 5.25 6.18 1.24
CA LEU A 558 4.01 5.92 1.98
C LEU A 558 3.62 7.14 2.82
N HIS A 559 4.53 7.64 3.66
CA HIS A 559 4.30 8.81 4.50
C HIS A 559 3.98 10.06 3.67
N TYR A 560 4.56 10.20 2.46
CA TYR A 560 4.21 11.28 1.53
C TYR A 560 2.74 11.25 1.11
N LEU A 561 2.18 10.07 0.86
CA LEU A 561 0.77 9.90 0.52
C LEU A 561 -0.16 10.20 1.72
N HIS A 562 0.34 10.02 2.94
CA HIS A 562 -0.41 10.20 4.20
C HIS A 562 -0.26 11.59 4.86
N GLY A 563 0.54 12.50 4.31
CA GLY A 563 0.68 13.87 4.82
C GLY A 563 2.10 14.46 4.83
N THR A 564 3.14 13.63 4.69
CA THR A 564 4.55 14.10 4.66
C THR A 564 4.92 14.67 3.29
N ASN A 565 4.27 15.77 2.91
CA ASN A 565 4.43 16.46 1.63
C ASN A 565 4.28 17.98 1.80
N PRO A 566 4.61 18.82 0.79
CA PRO A 566 4.59 20.28 0.91
C PRO A 566 3.25 20.87 1.36
N LEU A 567 2.14 20.20 1.00
CA LEU A 567 0.78 20.63 1.32
C LEU A 567 0.31 20.11 2.68
N GLY A 568 1.01 19.14 3.28
CA GLY A 568 0.54 18.45 4.48
C GLY A 568 -0.68 17.57 4.24
N GLN A 569 -1.00 17.31 2.97
CA GLN A 569 -2.25 16.70 2.53
C GLN A 569 -2.15 15.18 2.64
N ASN A 570 -3.01 14.55 3.43
CA ASN A 570 -3.27 13.12 3.23
C ASN A 570 -4.11 13.01 1.95
N TYR A 571 -3.64 12.26 0.95
CA TYR A 571 -4.23 12.23 -0.40
C TYR A 571 -5.39 11.23 -0.55
N LEU A 572 -5.77 10.53 0.52
CA LEU A 572 -6.98 9.72 0.59
C LEU A 572 -8.19 10.58 1.00
N THR A 573 -9.37 10.25 0.51
CA THR A 573 -10.62 10.94 0.88
C THR A 573 -11.07 10.66 2.31
N ASN A 574 -11.59 11.70 2.98
CA ASN A 574 -12.45 11.60 4.17
C ASN A 574 -11.96 10.62 5.26
N MET A 575 -10.66 10.60 5.52
CA MET A 575 -10.01 9.64 6.43
C MET A 575 -9.95 10.14 7.89
N GLY A 576 -10.71 11.18 8.25
CA GLY A 576 -10.74 11.73 9.61
C GLY A 576 -11.20 10.73 10.67
N GLU A 577 -12.23 9.93 10.37
CA GLU A 577 -12.71 8.83 11.24
C GLU A 577 -11.65 7.71 11.44
N PHE A 578 -10.59 7.72 10.62
CA PHE A 578 -9.49 6.75 10.63
C PHE A 578 -8.15 7.40 11.02
N GLY A 579 -8.16 8.63 11.54
CA GLY A 579 -7.00 9.32 12.12
C GLY A 579 -6.33 10.39 11.24
N ALA A 580 -6.82 10.67 10.03
CA ALA A 580 -6.22 11.69 9.15
C ALA A 580 -7.04 13.00 9.11
N ASP A 581 -6.74 13.90 10.05
CA ASP A 581 -7.39 15.21 10.23
C ASP A 581 -7.38 16.09 8.97
N ASN A 582 -6.30 16.04 8.16
CA ASN A 582 -6.15 16.81 6.93
C ASN A 582 -6.06 15.87 5.72
N SER A 583 -7.12 15.08 5.55
CA SER A 583 -7.40 14.22 4.39
C SER A 583 -8.15 14.97 3.28
N VAL A 584 -8.31 14.35 2.10
CA VAL A 584 -8.96 15.01 0.97
C VAL A 584 -10.45 15.18 1.26
N ALA A 585 -10.88 16.42 1.40
CA ALA A 585 -12.26 16.75 1.76
C ALA A 585 -13.25 16.54 0.61
N GLU A 586 -12.82 16.75 -0.65
CA GLU A 586 -13.66 16.74 -1.86
C GLU A 586 -12.89 16.19 -3.06
N ILE A 587 -13.53 15.36 -3.90
CA ILE A 587 -12.90 14.74 -5.09
C ILE A 587 -13.75 14.82 -6.34
N HIS A 588 -13.09 14.90 -7.49
CA HIS A 588 -13.76 14.83 -8.78
C HIS A 588 -14.25 13.41 -9.05
N HIS A 589 -15.53 13.17 -8.80
CA HIS A 589 -16.18 11.87 -8.96
C HIS A 589 -17.69 12.08 -9.20
N GLN A 590 -18.32 11.28 -10.08
CA GLN A 590 -19.72 11.46 -10.48
C GLN A 590 -20.69 11.40 -9.30
N TRP A 591 -20.44 10.51 -8.33
CA TRP A 591 -21.25 10.40 -7.11
C TRP A 591 -21.01 11.57 -6.13
N PHE A 592 -19.80 12.13 -6.11
CA PHE A 592 -19.35 13.12 -5.12
C PHE A 592 -19.26 14.51 -5.78
N ALA A 593 -20.29 14.84 -6.56
CA ALA A 593 -20.32 16.03 -7.38
C ALA A 593 -20.44 17.33 -6.56
N ASP A 594 -19.89 18.41 -7.13
CA ASP A 594 -20.00 19.80 -6.66
C ASP A 594 -21.46 20.17 -6.32
N ASN A 595 -21.69 20.80 -5.16
CA ASN A 595 -23.00 21.16 -4.60
C ASN A 595 -23.96 19.98 -4.31
N SER A 596 -23.45 18.76 -4.14
CA SER A 596 -24.23 17.59 -3.65
C SER A 596 -24.11 17.34 -2.14
N GLN A 597 -24.93 16.43 -1.61
CA GLN A 597 -24.83 15.94 -0.22
C GLN A 597 -23.52 15.15 0.07
N TRP A 598 -22.78 14.75 -0.98
CA TRP A 598 -21.46 14.10 -0.88
C TRP A 598 -20.29 14.97 -1.36
N ASP A 599 -20.56 16.23 -1.68
CA ASP A 599 -19.61 17.17 -2.30
C ASP A 599 -18.26 17.24 -1.56
N ASN A 600 -18.31 17.62 -0.27
CA ASN A 600 -17.14 17.75 0.57
C ASN A 600 -17.39 17.23 2.00
N ALA A 601 -16.33 17.08 2.80
CA ALA A 601 -16.39 16.58 4.18
C ALA A 601 -17.23 17.43 5.17
N ASN A 602 -17.70 18.63 4.78
CA ASN A 602 -18.65 19.44 5.56
C ASN A 602 -20.10 19.34 5.05
N SER A 603 -20.34 18.59 3.96
CA SER A 603 -21.68 18.23 3.49
C SER A 603 -22.30 17.15 4.40
N ASP A 604 -23.59 16.84 4.19
CA ASP A 604 -24.32 15.87 5.03
C ASP A 604 -23.62 14.49 5.12
N PHE A 605 -22.95 14.06 4.04
CA PHE A 605 -22.26 12.76 3.96
C PHE A 605 -20.79 12.82 3.52
N GLY A 606 -20.42 13.78 2.66
CA GLY A 606 -19.08 13.87 2.04
C GLY A 606 -18.70 12.68 1.14
N PRO A 607 -17.51 12.67 0.52
CA PRO A 607 -17.06 11.52 -0.27
C PRO A 607 -16.79 10.31 0.64
N ALA A 608 -16.95 9.10 0.08
CA ALA A 608 -16.62 7.87 0.82
C ALA A 608 -15.12 7.82 1.16
N PRO A 609 -14.71 7.21 2.29
CA PRO A 609 -13.33 7.20 2.73
C PRO A 609 -12.43 6.33 1.85
N GLY A 610 -11.14 6.65 1.83
CA GLY A 610 -10.08 5.77 1.33
C GLY A 610 -9.72 5.88 -0.15
N PHE A 611 -10.35 6.75 -0.94
CA PHE A 611 -10.01 6.94 -2.36
C PHE A 611 -8.75 7.77 -2.52
N LEU A 612 -7.71 7.21 -3.16
CA LEU A 612 -6.48 7.94 -3.47
C LEU A 612 -6.65 8.81 -4.72
N THR A 613 -6.39 10.10 -4.55
CA THR A 613 -6.43 11.10 -5.62
C THR A 613 -5.17 11.12 -6.50
N GLY A 614 -5.30 11.62 -7.73
CA GLY A 614 -4.22 11.66 -8.73
C GLY A 614 -2.95 12.41 -8.31
N GLY A 615 -3.05 13.44 -7.47
CA GLY A 615 -1.90 14.17 -6.91
C GLY A 615 -1.38 15.31 -7.78
N PRO A 616 -0.24 15.94 -7.40
CA PRO A 616 0.26 17.14 -8.06
C PRO A 616 0.59 16.96 -9.55
N ASN A 617 0.10 17.87 -10.39
CA ASN A 617 0.39 17.89 -11.83
C ASN A 617 0.81 19.30 -12.32
N PRO A 618 2.12 19.58 -12.52
CA PRO A 618 2.64 20.90 -12.92
C PRO A 618 2.20 21.35 -14.31
N LYS A 619 1.65 20.45 -15.15
CA LYS A 619 1.18 20.80 -16.49
C LYS A 619 -0.27 21.28 -16.51
N TYR A 620 -0.99 21.15 -15.39
CA TYR A 620 -2.37 21.55 -15.29
C TYR A 620 -2.57 23.04 -15.67
N PRO A 621 -3.64 23.39 -16.39
CA PRO A 621 -4.54 22.50 -17.11
C PRO A 621 -3.92 21.98 -18.44
N GLU A 622 -3.74 20.65 -18.54
CA GLU A 622 -3.46 19.91 -19.78
C GLU A 622 -4.74 19.87 -20.64
N THR A 623 -5.09 21.00 -21.23
CA THR A 623 -6.29 21.18 -22.08
C THR A 623 -5.94 21.93 -23.36
N ASP A 624 -6.91 22.09 -24.26
CA ASP A 624 -6.74 23.00 -25.40
C ASP A 624 -6.36 24.42 -24.95
N SER A 625 -5.62 25.16 -25.76
CA SER A 625 -5.09 26.47 -25.38
C SER A 625 -6.17 27.49 -24.99
N THR A 626 -7.40 27.36 -25.48
CA THR A 626 -8.52 28.25 -25.15
C THR A 626 -9.11 27.90 -23.78
N THR A 627 -9.26 26.61 -23.47
CA THR A 627 -9.67 26.14 -22.14
C THR A 627 -8.60 26.41 -21.09
N ALA A 628 -7.33 26.16 -21.41
CA ALA A 628 -6.21 26.50 -20.53
C ALA A 628 -6.15 28.01 -20.27
N GLN A 629 -6.33 28.84 -21.30
CA GLN A 629 -6.40 30.29 -21.15
C GLN A 629 -7.64 30.73 -20.33
N ARG A 630 -8.81 30.10 -20.54
CA ARG A 630 -10.02 30.36 -19.75
C ARG A 630 -9.77 30.13 -18.26
N ILE A 631 -9.29 28.94 -17.89
CA ILE A 631 -8.98 28.57 -16.49
C ILE A 631 -7.94 29.54 -15.91
N ARG A 632 -6.81 29.77 -16.60
CA ARG A 632 -5.74 30.69 -16.15
C ARG A 632 -6.16 32.16 -16.04
N SER A 633 -7.20 32.58 -16.76
CA SER A 633 -7.73 33.96 -16.73
C SER A 633 -8.96 34.14 -15.83
N SER A 634 -9.46 33.06 -15.23
CA SER A 634 -10.70 33.07 -14.45
C SER A 634 -10.45 33.62 -13.05
N VAL A 635 -10.77 34.90 -12.86
CA VAL A 635 -10.65 35.61 -11.56
C VAL A 635 -11.78 35.26 -10.59
N THR A 636 -12.72 34.40 -10.99
CA THR A 636 -13.92 34.03 -10.21
C THR A 636 -13.79 32.71 -9.46
N ILE A 637 -12.70 31.97 -9.65
CA ILE A 637 -12.50 30.66 -9.04
C ILE A 637 -11.55 30.81 -7.86
N ASP A 638 -12.05 30.57 -6.65
CA ASP A 638 -11.23 30.70 -5.45
C ASP A 638 -10.11 29.64 -5.43
N GLY A 639 -8.88 30.10 -5.22
CA GLY A 639 -7.69 29.25 -5.19
C GLY A 639 -7.12 28.74 -6.52
N ILE A 640 -7.82 28.78 -7.67
CA ILE A 640 -7.25 28.17 -8.92
C ILE A 640 -6.06 28.94 -9.48
N SER A 641 -5.99 30.26 -9.27
CA SER A 641 -4.79 31.04 -9.60
C SER A 641 -3.55 30.58 -8.80
N LEU A 642 -3.75 29.89 -7.67
CA LEU A 642 -2.69 29.31 -6.84
C LEU A 642 -2.12 28.00 -7.40
N LEU A 643 -2.67 27.46 -8.50
CA LEU A 643 -2.11 26.30 -9.22
C LEU A 643 -1.21 26.69 -10.39
N VAL A 644 -1.23 27.96 -10.82
CA VAL A 644 -0.41 28.48 -11.91
C VAL A 644 0.96 28.92 -11.37
N ASP A 645 2.03 28.65 -12.14
CA ASP A 645 3.41 29.03 -11.86
C ASP A 645 3.92 28.62 -10.45
N GLN A 646 3.46 27.46 -9.97
CA GLN A 646 3.86 26.88 -8.69
C GLN A 646 5.12 26.00 -8.79
N PRO A 647 5.82 25.78 -7.66
CA PRO A 647 6.69 24.62 -7.51
C PRO A 647 5.94 23.32 -7.80
N THR A 648 6.59 22.41 -8.51
CA THR A 648 6.04 21.16 -9.06
C THR A 648 5.16 20.35 -8.09
N SER A 649 5.61 20.17 -6.85
CA SER A 649 4.89 19.34 -5.85
C SER A 649 3.84 20.13 -5.05
N LYS A 650 3.60 21.40 -5.38
CA LYS A 650 2.50 22.24 -4.87
C LYS A 650 1.37 22.45 -5.90
N THR A 651 1.47 21.92 -7.12
CA THR A 651 0.39 22.00 -8.12
C THR A 651 -0.72 20.98 -7.85
N TYR A 652 -1.33 21.05 -6.67
CA TYR A 652 -2.49 20.26 -6.25
C TYR A 652 -3.43 21.12 -5.40
N LYS A 653 -4.74 20.86 -5.52
CA LYS A 653 -5.81 21.36 -4.67
C LYS A 653 -6.87 20.24 -4.61
N ALA A 654 -7.60 20.14 -3.49
CA ALA A 654 -8.85 19.38 -3.45
C ALA A 654 -9.99 20.28 -3.99
N TRP A 655 -10.62 19.88 -5.09
CA TRP A 655 -11.90 20.40 -5.62
C TRP A 655 -12.50 19.47 -6.69
N ASN A 656 -13.80 19.63 -6.99
CA ASN A 656 -14.56 18.73 -7.87
C ASN A 656 -15.34 19.43 -9.01
N THR A 657 -15.41 20.76 -9.04
CA THR A 657 -16.10 21.60 -10.05
C THR A 657 -15.70 21.27 -11.50
N GLY A 658 -16.55 20.54 -12.23
CA GLY A 658 -16.17 19.94 -13.52
C GLY A 658 -15.75 20.91 -14.63
N ASN A 659 -16.24 22.15 -14.66
CA ASN A 659 -15.87 23.13 -15.69
C ASN A 659 -14.40 23.59 -15.64
N GLU A 660 -13.68 23.18 -14.59
CA GLU A 660 -12.34 23.59 -14.23
C GLU A 660 -11.30 22.48 -14.45
N ALA A 661 -11.70 21.33 -14.99
CA ALA A 661 -10.84 20.16 -15.20
C ALA A 661 -10.10 19.59 -13.95
N PRO A 662 -10.73 19.50 -12.76
CA PRO A 662 -10.11 18.93 -11.55
C PRO A 662 -9.65 17.49 -11.72
N TRP A 663 -10.22 16.73 -12.66
CA TRP A 663 -9.84 15.34 -12.96
C TRP A 663 -8.33 15.14 -13.16
N GLN A 664 -7.61 16.15 -13.66
CA GLN A 664 -6.18 16.06 -13.94
C GLN A 664 -5.27 16.02 -12.70
N ILE A 665 -5.84 16.25 -11.52
CA ILE A 665 -5.17 16.44 -10.22
C ILE A 665 -5.90 15.69 -9.09
N ASN A 666 -7.24 15.74 -9.08
CA ASN A 666 -8.07 15.41 -7.91
C ASN A 666 -9.20 14.40 -8.21
N GLU A 667 -9.01 13.56 -9.22
CA GLU A 667 -9.84 12.36 -9.48
C GLU A 667 -9.12 11.12 -8.92
N ASN A 668 -9.89 10.10 -8.53
CA ASN A 668 -9.39 8.78 -8.16
C ASN A 668 -9.21 7.89 -9.41
N SER A 669 -8.42 6.81 -9.30
CA SER A 669 -8.51 5.70 -10.27
C SER A 669 -8.12 4.38 -9.60
N ILE A 670 -8.69 3.26 -10.07
CA ILE A 670 -8.24 1.91 -9.71
C ILE A 670 -6.73 1.74 -9.98
N THR A 671 -6.21 2.41 -11.02
CA THR A 671 -4.77 2.42 -11.35
C THR A 671 -3.93 3.20 -10.34
N TYR A 672 -4.54 4.09 -9.54
CA TYR A 672 -3.86 4.82 -8.46
C TYR A 672 -3.97 4.04 -7.16
N GLN A 673 -5.16 3.50 -6.89
CA GLN A 673 -5.51 2.77 -5.68
C GLN A 673 -4.71 1.47 -5.52
N ALA A 674 -4.63 0.65 -6.56
CA ALA A 674 -4.01 -0.66 -6.51
C ALA A 674 -2.51 -0.64 -6.11
N PRO A 675 -1.61 0.18 -6.70
CA PRO A 675 -0.23 0.26 -6.23
C PRO A 675 -0.11 0.85 -4.83
N TYR A 676 -1.05 1.70 -4.38
CA TYR A 676 -1.05 2.15 -2.98
C TYR A 676 -1.41 1.01 -2.01
N VAL A 677 -2.46 0.24 -2.29
CA VAL A 677 -2.84 -0.98 -1.53
C VAL A 677 -1.67 -1.97 -1.45
N ARG A 678 -0.98 -2.20 -2.57
CA ARG A 678 0.24 -3.04 -2.63
C ARG A 678 1.41 -2.46 -1.84
N LEU A 679 1.54 -1.13 -1.77
CA LEU A 679 2.62 -0.50 -1.02
C LEU A 679 2.40 -0.63 0.49
N ILE A 680 1.21 -0.25 0.97
CA ILE A 680 0.92 -0.21 2.41
C ILE A 680 0.89 -1.61 3.04
N SER A 681 0.42 -2.64 2.31
CA SER A 681 0.41 -4.03 2.80
C SER A 681 1.80 -4.53 3.22
N LYS A 682 2.85 -4.11 2.51
CA LYS A 682 4.25 -4.50 2.75
C LYS A 682 4.87 -3.88 4.01
N PHE A 683 4.20 -2.91 4.63
CA PHE A 683 4.57 -2.36 5.93
C PHE A 683 3.86 -3.09 7.08
N MET A 684 2.88 -3.95 6.79
CA MET A 684 2.14 -4.72 7.79
C MET A 684 2.65 -6.16 7.99
N VAL A 685 3.67 -6.58 7.23
CA VAL A 685 4.22 -7.95 7.28
C VAL A 685 5.42 -8.12 8.21
N ASP A 686 6.35 -7.15 8.22
CA ASP A 686 7.54 -7.16 9.07
C ASP A 686 8.26 -5.80 9.04
N ALA A 687 8.67 -5.31 10.21
CA ALA A 687 9.51 -4.13 10.36
C ALA A 687 10.96 -4.42 9.89
N PRO A 688 11.88 -3.42 9.80
CA PRO A 688 13.20 -3.66 9.22
C PRO A 688 14.05 -4.56 10.13
N VAL A 689 14.69 -5.55 9.53
CA VAL A 689 15.56 -6.50 10.26
C VAL A 689 16.83 -5.76 10.71
N GLY A 690 16.96 -5.60 12.02
CA GLY A 690 18.21 -5.20 12.68
C GLY A 690 18.32 -3.72 13.05
N VAL A 691 17.92 -3.42 14.30
CA VAL A 691 18.62 -2.44 15.14
C VAL A 691 18.95 -3.15 16.45
N ALA A 692 20.24 -3.31 16.74
CA ALA A 692 20.70 -3.89 18.00
C ALA A 692 20.84 -2.79 19.06
N GLU A 693 20.09 -2.88 20.15
CA GLU A 693 20.41 -2.13 21.38
C GLU A 693 21.32 -2.95 22.31
N LYS A 694 22.13 -2.23 23.08
CA LYS A 694 23.17 -2.79 23.96
C LYS A 694 22.67 -2.77 25.42
N PRO A 695 22.88 -3.83 26.21
CA PRO A 695 22.15 -4.01 27.48
C PRO A 695 22.59 -3.05 28.59
N THR A 696 21.62 -2.68 29.44
CA THR A 696 21.88 -2.23 30.81
C THR A 696 20.95 -2.93 31.81
N THR A 697 21.55 -3.44 32.88
CA THR A 697 20.94 -4.01 34.11
C THR A 697 22.05 -3.97 35.19
N PRO A 698 21.79 -4.17 36.51
CA PRO A 698 20.57 -4.71 37.14
C PRO A 698 20.01 -3.92 38.35
N GLY A 699 18.80 -4.29 38.79
CA GLY A 699 18.22 -3.92 40.10
C GLY A 699 17.15 -4.92 40.53
N THR A 700 17.35 -5.62 41.65
CA THR A 700 16.62 -6.85 42.01
C THR A 700 15.48 -6.66 43.04
N SER A 701 14.46 -7.52 42.95
CA SER A 701 13.90 -8.20 44.13
C SER A 701 13.17 -9.51 43.74
N THR A 702 13.18 -10.50 44.63
CA THR A 702 12.53 -11.83 44.47
C THR A 702 11.53 -12.01 45.60
N PRO A 703 10.46 -12.82 45.45
CA PRO A 703 10.55 -14.20 45.99
C PRO A 703 9.63 -15.27 45.36
N ALA A 704 10.19 -16.43 45.01
CA ALA A 704 9.69 -17.79 45.32
C ALA A 704 10.59 -18.82 44.62
N VAL A 705 11.01 -19.88 45.33
CA VAL A 705 11.93 -20.89 44.75
C VAL A 705 11.13 -21.97 44.02
N LEU A 706 11.06 -21.84 42.70
CA LEU A 706 10.71 -22.92 41.78
C LEU A 706 11.95 -23.82 41.53
N PRO A 707 11.79 -25.00 40.88
CA PRO A 707 12.93 -25.82 40.46
C PRO A 707 13.95 -25.02 39.62
N PRO A 708 15.24 -25.39 39.61
CA PRO A 708 16.31 -24.55 39.06
C PRO A 708 16.17 -24.18 37.57
N ASP A 709 15.36 -24.92 36.81
CA ASP A 709 15.10 -24.68 35.39
C ASP A 709 13.70 -24.11 35.11
N THR A 710 12.92 -23.73 36.12
CA THR A 710 11.55 -23.21 35.94
C THR A 710 11.50 -21.68 36.02
N ILE A 711 10.84 -21.08 35.05
CA ILE A 711 10.67 -19.63 34.86
C ILE A 711 9.18 -19.29 35.01
N VAL A 712 8.85 -18.11 35.52
CA VAL A 712 7.48 -17.58 35.53
C VAL A 712 7.36 -16.62 34.35
N PRO A 713 6.62 -16.94 33.27
CA PRO A 713 6.37 -15.98 32.21
C PRO A 713 5.50 -14.84 32.72
N ASN A 714 5.69 -13.66 32.16
CA ASN A 714 4.77 -12.53 32.33
C ASN A 714 3.51 -12.80 31.49
N ILE A 715 2.33 -12.74 32.13
CA ILE A 715 1.04 -12.88 31.46
C ILE A 715 0.29 -11.55 31.57
N GLU A 716 0.09 -10.89 30.44
CA GLU A 716 -0.69 -9.67 30.31
C GLU A 716 -2.08 -9.99 29.74
N ILE A 717 -3.13 -9.33 30.23
CA ILE A 717 -4.50 -9.51 29.76
C ILE A 717 -5.09 -8.15 29.45
N VAL A 718 -5.48 -7.94 28.19
CA VAL A 718 -6.09 -6.71 27.70
C VAL A 718 -7.53 -7.02 27.30
N THR A 719 -8.49 -6.24 27.79
CA THR A 719 -9.89 -6.34 27.32
C THR A 719 -10.00 -5.71 25.94
N THR A 720 -10.29 -6.53 24.93
CA THR A 720 -10.40 -6.10 23.52
C THR A 720 -11.82 -5.64 23.18
N SER A 721 -12.85 -6.15 23.87
CA SER A 721 -14.22 -5.63 23.80
C SER A 721 -15.00 -5.97 25.07
N GLN A 722 -16.03 -5.18 25.38
CA GLN A 722 -16.93 -5.39 26.52
C GLN A 722 -18.35 -4.91 26.20
N TRP A 723 -19.35 -5.64 26.66
CA TRP A 723 -20.79 -5.33 26.56
C TRP A 723 -21.51 -5.71 27.87
N ASP A 724 -22.83 -5.53 27.92
CA ASP A 724 -23.65 -5.56 29.15
C ASP A 724 -23.47 -6.81 30.05
N ASP A 725 -23.20 -7.98 29.47
CA ASP A 725 -23.01 -9.25 30.19
C ASP A 725 -21.78 -10.07 29.75
N GLY A 726 -20.89 -9.51 28.92
CA GLY A 726 -19.72 -10.24 28.42
C GLY A 726 -18.59 -9.37 27.87
N TYR A 727 -17.51 -10.04 27.47
CA TYR A 727 -16.25 -9.44 27.05
C TYR A 727 -15.49 -10.35 26.08
N CYS A 728 -14.49 -9.77 25.42
CA CYS A 728 -13.35 -10.47 24.85
C CYS A 728 -12.04 -9.90 25.43
N ILE A 729 -11.04 -10.77 25.57
CA ILE A 729 -9.69 -10.45 26.00
C ILE A 729 -8.65 -11.03 25.04
N ALA A 730 -7.57 -10.28 24.85
CA ALA A 730 -6.30 -10.81 24.36
C ALA A 730 -5.41 -11.12 25.58
N VAL A 731 -4.78 -12.29 25.58
CA VAL A 731 -3.82 -12.74 26.59
C VAL A 731 -2.45 -12.86 25.95
N THR A 732 -1.48 -12.13 26.45
CA THR A 732 -0.10 -12.10 25.92
C THR A 732 0.86 -12.70 26.93
N ILE A 733 1.68 -13.64 26.47
CA ILE A 733 2.69 -14.38 27.24
C ILE A 733 4.07 -13.89 26.80
N SER A 734 4.88 -13.39 27.72
CA SER A 734 6.23 -12.89 27.44
C SER A 734 7.25 -13.30 28.50
N THR A 735 8.54 -13.27 28.17
CA THR A 735 9.62 -13.79 29.03
C THR A 735 10.97 -13.14 28.74
N ASP A 736 11.82 -12.96 29.76
CA ASP A 736 13.18 -12.43 29.64
C ASP A 736 14.21 -13.48 29.15
N LYS A 737 13.78 -14.74 29.07
CA LYS A 737 14.57 -15.91 28.68
C LYS A 737 13.73 -16.85 27.83
N SER A 738 14.37 -17.55 26.91
CA SER A 738 13.66 -18.54 26.09
C SER A 738 13.10 -19.67 26.96
N ILE A 739 11.79 -19.94 26.82
CA ILE A 739 11.09 -21.00 27.52
C ILE A 739 10.39 -21.96 26.57
N ASN A 740 10.24 -23.20 27.03
CA ASN A 740 9.32 -24.19 26.47
C ASN A 740 8.31 -24.68 27.53
N ASP A 741 7.30 -25.42 27.08
CA ASP A 741 6.31 -26.11 27.94
C ASP A 741 5.67 -25.19 29.00
N TRP A 742 5.34 -23.96 28.57
CA TRP A 742 4.69 -22.98 29.44
C TRP A 742 3.24 -23.37 29.74
N GLN A 743 2.71 -22.94 30.88
CA GLN A 743 1.33 -23.19 31.30
C GLN A 743 0.92 -22.19 32.38
N PHE A 744 -0.37 -21.97 32.53
CA PHE A 744 -0.97 -21.23 33.65
C PHE A 744 -2.46 -21.55 33.79
N ASP A 745 -3.04 -21.28 34.96
CA ASP A 745 -4.48 -21.35 35.16
C ASP A 745 -5.11 -19.96 34.94
N LEU A 746 -6.03 -19.87 33.99
CA LEU A 746 -6.84 -18.69 33.69
C LEU A 746 -8.21 -18.82 34.38
N GLN A 747 -8.47 -17.99 35.37
CA GLN A 747 -9.75 -17.90 36.06
C GLN A 747 -10.60 -16.80 35.40
N LEU A 748 -11.76 -17.19 34.86
CA LEU A 748 -12.74 -16.29 34.26
C LEU A 748 -13.91 -16.01 35.23
N PRO A 749 -14.57 -14.84 35.15
CA PRO A 749 -15.74 -14.49 35.96
C PRO A 749 -16.98 -15.35 35.67
N GLY A 750 -17.17 -15.76 34.43
CA GLY A 750 -18.33 -16.49 33.94
C GLY A 750 -17.98 -17.54 32.89
N PRO A 751 -18.98 -18.21 32.30
CA PRO A 751 -18.75 -19.18 31.23
C PRO A 751 -18.07 -18.50 30.02
N THR A 752 -17.11 -19.20 29.41
CA THR A 752 -16.44 -18.77 28.18
C THR A 752 -17.26 -19.12 26.94
N PHE A 753 -17.15 -18.29 25.91
CA PHE A 753 -17.63 -18.57 24.54
C PHE A 753 -16.55 -19.22 23.67
N GLY A 754 -15.29 -19.18 24.11
CA GLY A 754 -14.14 -19.77 23.43
C GLY A 754 -12.82 -19.32 24.01
N ILE A 755 -11.81 -20.19 23.90
CA ILE A 755 -10.39 -19.87 24.06
C ILE A 755 -9.74 -20.37 22.76
N TRP A 756 -9.11 -19.48 22.01
CA TRP A 756 -8.51 -19.78 20.71
C TRP A 756 -6.98 -19.75 20.81
N GLY A 757 -6.25 -20.21 19.80
CA GLY A 757 -4.78 -20.12 19.74
C GLY A 757 -3.98 -21.00 20.72
N VAL A 758 -4.60 -21.64 21.71
CA VAL A 758 -3.94 -22.44 22.75
C VAL A 758 -4.73 -23.71 23.09
N ASN A 759 -4.08 -24.66 23.76
CA ASN A 759 -4.77 -25.80 24.36
C ASN A 759 -5.32 -25.40 25.73
N SER A 760 -6.63 -25.56 25.94
CA SER A 760 -7.29 -25.26 27.23
C SER A 760 -8.02 -26.48 27.79
N SER A 761 -7.94 -26.70 29.11
CA SER A 761 -8.73 -27.72 29.81
C SER A 761 -9.50 -27.14 30.99
N ASP A 762 -10.82 -27.35 31.03
CA ASP A 762 -11.69 -26.87 32.11
C ASP A 762 -11.42 -27.65 33.41
N GLN A 763 -11.08 -26.91 34.47
CA GLN A 763 -10.79 -27.39 35.82
C GLN A 763 -11.96 -27.14 36.79
N GLY A 764 -13.14 -26.83 36.25
CA GLY A 764 -14.36 -26.47 36.97
C GLY A 764 -14.35 -25.02 37.47
N SER A 765 -15.55 -24.48 37.69
CA SER A 765 -15.76 -23.11 38.22
C SER A 765 -15.13 -22.01 37.35
N ASN A 766 -15.24 -22.13 36.02
CA ASN A 766 -14.72 -21.18 35.02
C ASN A 766 -13.19 -20.97 35.08
N ARG A 767 -12.46 -21.97 35.56
CA ARG A 767 -10.99 -21.98 35.60
C ARG A 767 -10.46 -22.94 34.56
N PHE A 768 -9.61 -22.43 33.67
CA PHE A 768 -9.05 -23.19 32.56
C PHE A 768 -7.54 -23.31 32.75
N ASN A 769 -7.01 -24.53 32.75
CA ASN A 769 -5.58 -24.73 32.63
C ASN A 769 -5.18 -24.56 31.16
N ILE A 770 -4.35 -23.55 30.90
CA ILE A 770 -3.88 -23.15 29.57
C ILE A 770 -2.50 -23.73 29.35
N THR A 771 -2.31 -24.33 28.18
CA THR A 771 -1.05 -24.93 27.70
C THR A 771 -0.86 -24.59 26.22
N PRO A 772 0.37 -24.60 25.71
CA PRO A 772 0.63 -24.31 24.30
C PRO A 772 -0.03 -25.30 23.36
N ALA A 773 -0.41 -24.79 22.19
CA ALA A 773 -0.57 -25.58 20.98
C ALA A 773 0.82 -26.01 20.45
N SER A 774 0.84 -26.98 19.54
CA SER A 774 2.10 -27.52 18.98
C SER A 774 3.01 -26.47 18.33
N TRP A 775 2.46 -25.33 17.88
CA TRP A 775 3.19 -24.26 17.18
C TRP A 775 3.64 -23.09 18.09
N ASN A 776 3.13 -22.96 19.32
CA ASN A 776 3.53 -21.89 20.26
C ASN A 776 4.13 -22.41 21.58
N HIS A 777 4.52 -23.68 21.64
CA HIS A 777 5.18 -24.28 22.80
C HIS A 777 6.55 -23.69 23.13
N LEU A 778 7.12 -22.87 22.24
CA LEU A 778 8.36 -22.11 22.41
C LEU A 778 8.08 -20.61 22.42
N ILE A 779 8.66 -19.89 23.38
CA ILE A 779 8.72 -18.42 23.42
C ILE A 779 10.17 -18.04 23.67
N PHE A 780 10.79 -17.30 22.73
CA PHE A 780 12.18 -16.87 22.88
C PHE A 780 12.30 -15.68 23.85
N ALA A 781 13.52 -15.41 24.32
CA ALA A 781 13.80 -14.24 25.16
C ALA A 781 13.43 -12.93 24.45
N GLY A 782 12.49 -12.16 24.99
CA GLY A 782 11.98 -10.93 24.40
C GLY A 782 10.84 -11.11 23.38
N ASP A 783 10.56 -12.34 22.95
CA ASP A 783 9.38 -12.66 22.14
C ASP A 783 8.10 -12.64 22.99
N GLN A 784 6.97 -12.55 22.29
CA GLN A 784 5.63 -12.67 22.87
C GLN A 784 4.80 -13.67 22.07
N LYS A 785 3.87 -14.37 22.73
CA LYS A 785 2.81 -15.14 22.09
C LYS A 785 1.47 -14.70 22.66
N SER A 786 0.50 -14.46 21.79
CA SER A 786 -0.82 -13.99 22.19
C SER A 786 -1.92 -14.94 21.75
N PHE A 787 -3.02 -14.94 22.48
CA PHE A 787 -4.22 -15.70 22.16
C PHE A 787 -5.46 -15.03 22.75
N ASP A 788 -6.62 -15.30 22.18
CA ASP A 788 -7.87 -14.64 22.56
C ASP A 788 -8.83 -15.54 23.33
N SER A 789 -9.67 -14.93 24.15
CA SER A 789 -10.84 -15.57 24.76
C SER A 789 -11.98 -14.60 24.96
N CYS A 790 -13.22 -15.06 24.74
CA CYS A 790 -14.41 -14.30 25.09
C CYS A 790 -15.23 -15.05 26.15
N GLY A 791 -16.00 -14.33 26.96
CA GLY A 791 -16.83 -14.92 28.01
C GLY A 791 -17.84 -13.96 28.61
N ALA A 792 -18.66 -14.49 29.53
CA ALA A 792 -19.64 -13.69 30.26
C ALA A 792 -19.07 -13.16 31.59
N GLY A 793 -19.53 -11.97 32.02
CA GLY A 793 -19.16 -11.34 33.30
C GLY A 793 -18.25 -10.12 33.17
N ASP A 794 -17.66 -9.72 34.30
CA ASP A 794 -16.81 -8.53 34.41
C ASP A 794 -15.32 -8.89 34.20
N PRO A 795 -14.66 -8.43 33.12
CA PRO A 795 -13.27 -8.79 32.82
C PRO A 795 -12.29 -8.30 33.89
N ALA A 796 -12.65 -7.32 34.74
CA ALA A 796 -11.82 -6.90 35.87
C ALA A 796 -11.65 -7.98 36.96
N GLN A 797 -12.40 -9.07 36.89
CA GLN A 797 -12.31 -10.23 37.81
C GLN A 797 -11.47 -11.38 37.26
N ILE A 798 -10.92 -11.26 36.04
CA ILE A 798 -10.06 -12.27 35.44
C ILE A 798 -8.74 -12.33 36.20
N SER A 799 -8.23 -13.53 36.47
CA SER A 799 -6.94 -13.69 37.15
C SER A 799 -6.14 -14.89 36.62
N VAL A 800 -4.82 -14.76 36.71
CA VAL A 800 -3.85 -15.78 36.31
C VAL A 800 -3.22 -16.39 37.55
N GLN A 801 -3.09 -17.71 37.59
CA GLN A 801 -2.46 -18.46 38.68
C GLN A 801 -1.50 -19.52 38.11
N ASN A 802 -0.58 -20.02 38.93
CA ASN A 802 0.28 -21.16 38.59
C ASN A 802 1.08 -21.03 37.27
N ALA A 803 1.44 -19.80 36.87
CA ALA A 803 2.23 -19.55 35.68
C ALA A 803 3.64 -20.14 35.80
N THR A 804 3.98 -21.06 34.91
CA THR A 804 5.29 -21.71 34.83
C THR A 804 5.66 -21.96 33.37
N GLY A 805 6.95 -21.89 33.05
CA GLY A 805 7.55 -22.48 31.86
C GLY A 805 8.94 -23.03 32.20
N HIS A 806 9.52 -23.80 31.30
CA HIS A 806 10.83 -24.42 31.51
C HIS A 806 11.89 -23.71 30.67
N THR A 807 13.08 -23.50 31.22
CA THR A 807 14.21 -22.89 30.51
C THR A 807 14.54 -23.72 29.29
N TYR A 808 14.41 -23.13 28.11
CA TYR A 808 14.72 -23.79 26.85
C TYR A 808 16.23 -24.10 26.79
N GLN A 809 16.58 -25.39 26.79
CA GLN A 809 17.97 -25.84 26.84
C GLN A 809 18.62 -25.84 25.45
N PRO A 810 19.96 -25.67 25.35
CA PRO A 810 20.70 -25.91 24.12
C PRO A 810 20.47 -27.32 23.59
N GLN A 811 20.16 -27.40 22.29
CA GLN A 811 19.92 -28.64 21.56
C GLN A 811 21.23 -29.43 21.40
N MET A 812 22.36 -28.73 21.32
CA MET A 812 23.69 -29.32 21.30
C MET A 812 24.59 -28.60 22.30
N ARG A 813 25.42 -29.37 23.01
CA ARG A 813 26.40 -28.90 23.99
C ARG A 813 27.61 -29.82 23.97
N ALA A 814 28.79 -29.28 23.69
CA ALA A 814 30.03 -30.05 23.64
C ALA A 814 31.23 -29.28 24.20
N ASN A 815 32.09 -29.98 24.93
CA ASN A 815 33.36 -29.46 25.44
C ASN A 815 34.52 -30.02 24.61
N PHE A 816 35.26 -29.15 23.94
CA PHE A 816 36.42 -29.46 23.10
C PHE A 816 37.75 -29.12 23.82
N GLY A 817 37.76 -29.19 25.15
CA GLY A 817 38.92 -28.99 26.04
C GLY A 817 39.25 -27.53 26.30
N SER A 818 39.55 -26.78 25.24
CA SER A 818 39.87 -25.34 25.30
C SER A 818 38.69 -24.44 24.92
N LEU A 819 37.75 -24.98 24.15
CA LEU A 819 36.50 -24.35 23.75
C LEU A 819 35.31 -25.14 24.29
N PHE A 820 34.24 -24.44 24.62
CA PHE A 820 32.92 -24.97 24.89
C PHE A 820 31.97 -24.44 23.83
N VAL A 821 31.14 -25.31 23.25
CA VAL A 821 30.17 -24.92 22.22
C VAL A 821 28.78 -25.34 22.65
N ASP A 822 27.88 -24.37 22.76
CA ASP A 822 26.44 -24.55 22.91
C ASP A 822 25.75 -24.12 21.62
N ALA A 823 24.67 -24.80 21.22
CA ALA A 823 23.84 -24.37 20.11
C ALA A 823 22.35 -24.63 20.40
N TRP A 824 21.49 -23.68 20.03
CA TRP A 824 20.04 -23.71 20.26
C TRP A 824 19.29 -23.20 19.03
N PHE A 825 18.06 -23.67 18.82
CA PHE A 825 17.21 -23.07 17.79
C PHE A 825 16.80 -21.65 18.20
N THR A 826 16.83 -20.73 17.24
CA THR A 826 16.28 -19.37 17.34
C THR A 826 15.01 -19.18 16.52
N GLY A 827 14.63 -20.20 15.74
CA GLY A 827 13.35 -20.30 15.05
C GLY A 827 13.21 -21.70 14.44
N ILE A 828 11.98 -22.20 14.34
CA ILE A 828 11.65 -23.48 13.68
C ILE A 828 10.29 -23.31 12.98
N TRP A 829 10.19 -23.69 11.72
CA TRP A 829 8.94 -23.66 10.94
C TRP A 829 8.97 -24.78 9.90
N ASP A 830 7.85 -25.49 9.71
CA ASP A 830 7.66 -26.60 8.75
C ASP A 830 8.85 -27.57 8.56
N ASN A 831 9.75 -27.27 7.62
CA ASN A 831 10.98 -28.03 7.32
C ASN A 831 12.22 -27.12 7.31
N SER A 832 12.29 -26.12 8.18
CA SER A 832 13.40 -25.17 8.26
C SER A 832 13.61 -24.71 9.71
N TYR A 833 14.82 -24.25 10.01
CA TYR A 833 15.17 -23.75 11.34
C TYR A 833 16.32 -22.74 11.30
N CYS A 834 16.34 -21.83 12.27
CA CYS A 834 17.52 -21.02 12.59
C CYS A 834 18.17 -21.53 13.88
N MET A 835 19.49 -21.38 13.99
CA MET A 835 20.27 -21.64 15.19
C MET A 835 21.25 -20.52 15.48
N ASP A 836 21.47 -20.29 16.77
CA ASP A 836 22.70 -19.69 17.28
C ASP A 836 23.63 -20.78 17.83
N VAL A 837 24.93 -20.52 17.72
CA VAL A 837 26.06 -21.37 18.13
C VAL A 837 27.01 -20.48 18.94
N ASN A 838 26.99 -20.62 20.26
CA ASN A 838 27.88 -19.88 21.15
C ASN A 838 29.18 -20.64 21.42
N ILE A 839 30.30 -19.94 21.37
CA ILE A 839 31.66 -20.47 21.42
C ILE A 839 32.40 -19.78 22.57
N THR A 840 32.62 -20.50 23.68
CA THR A 840 33.22 -19.97 24.91
C THR A 840 34.65 -20.47 25.12
N ASN A 841 35.57 -19.58 25.49
CA ASN A 841 36.94 -19.93 25.87
C ASN A 841 37.03 -20.41 27.32
N LEU A 842 37.36 -21.69 27.53
CA LEU A 842 37.53 -22.29 28.85
C LEU A 842 38.92 -22.09 29.47
N THR A 843 39.85 -21.43 28.77
CA THR A 843 41.23 -21.27 29.21
C THR A 843 41.47 -19.96 29.98
N ASN A 844 42.51 -19.94 30.81
CA ASN A 844 42.95 -18.74 31.54
C ASN A 844 43.77 -17.75 30.68
N SER A 845 43.72 -17.88 29.36
CA SER A 845 44.48 -17.08 28.39
C SER A 845 43.59 -16.67 27.21
N THR A 846 43.88 -15.55 26.56
CA THR A 846 43.21 -15.20 25.31
C THR A 846 43.48 -16.27 24.25
N LEU A 847 42.43 -16.78 23.63
CA LEU A 847 42.46 -17.90 22.70
C LEU A 847 41.85 -17.45 21.36
N LYS A 848 42.39 -17.96 20.24
CA LYS A 848 41.75 -17.81 18.94
C LYS A 848 41.09 -19.10 18.49
N TRP A 849 39.80 -19.06 18.22
CA TRP A 849 39.13 -20.17 17.54
C TRP A 849 39.36 -20.07 16.03
N SER A 850 39.35 -21.20 15.32
CA SER A 850 39.53 -21.24 13.86
C SER A 850 38.38 -21.92 13.14
N GLU A 851 37.77 -22.95 13.74
CA GLU A 851 36.59 -23.59 13.17
C GLU A 851 35.69 -24.26 14.22
N VAL A 852 34.40 -24.33 13.89
CA VAL A 852 33.39 -25.22 14.50
C VAL A 852 32.76 -26.02 13.36
N ARG A 853 32.52 -27.31 13.57
CA ARG A 853 31.88 -28.21 12.61
C ARG A 853 30.62 -28.83 13.20
N LEU A 854 29.54 -28.73 12.44
CA LEU A 854 28.24 -29.32 12.72
C LEU A 854 27.90 -30.33 11.63
N THR A 855 27.19 -31.38 11.99
CA THR A 855 26.48 -32.26 11.05
C THR A 855 25.05 -31.76 10.95
N LEU A 856 24.60 -31.43 9.74
CA LEU A 856 23.19 -31.16 9.43
C LEU A 856 22.64 -32.36 8.64
N GLU A 857 21.78 -33.19 9.23
CA GLU A 857 21.19 -34.32 8.52
C GLU A 857 20.03 -33.84 7.62
N ASP A 858 20.13 -34.17 6.34
CA ASP A 858 19.12 -33.85 5.32
C ASP A 858 18.68 -32.37 5.30
N SER A 859 19.61 -31.46 5.60
CA SER A 859 19.41 -30.01 5.59
C SER A 859 20.43 -29.26 4.74
N VAL A 860 19.96 -28.20 4.07
CA VAL A 860 20.73 -27.28 3.24
C VAL A 860 20.86 -25.95 3.98
N LEU A 861 22.08 -25.45 4.10
CA LEU A 861 22.32 -24.10 4.64
C LEU A 861 21.70 -23.05 3.70
N ASP A 862 20.81 -22.21 4.25
CA ASP A 862 20.23 -21.05 3.59
C ASP A 862 21.13 -19.81 3.83
N VAL A 863 21.16 -19.32 5.07
CA VAL A 863 21.86 -18.08 5.45
C VAL A 863 22.71 -18.26 6.71
N GLY A 864 23.74 -17.43 6.88
CA GLY A 864 24.56 -17.41 8.10
C GLY A 864 25.15 -16.05 8.44
N TRP A 865 25.10 -15.68 9.72
CA TRP A 865 25.62 -14.43 10.29
C TRP A 865 26.81 -14.65 11.21
N SER A 866 27.58 -13.60 11.47
CA SER A 866 28.74 -13.57 12.39
C SER A 866 29.89 -14.57 12.16
N GLY A 867 29.80 -15.49 11.21
CA GLY A 867 30.88 -16.36 10.73
C GLY A 867 30.98 -16.40 9.20
N TYR A 868 31.89 -17.22 8.68
CA TYR A 868 31.85 -17.72 7.31
C TYR A 868 31.47 -19.20 7.32
N TYR A 869 30.66 -19.60 6.35
CA TYR A 869 29.99 -20.90 6.32
C TYR A 869 30.34 -21.67 5.05
N GLN A 870 30.60 -22.96 5.18
CA GLN A 870 30.87 -23.85 4.05
C GLN A 870 30.23 -25.23 4.28
N MET A 871 29.32 -25.61 3.40
CA MET A 871 28.75 -26.96 3.36
C MET A 871 29.62 -27.93 2.55
N SER A 872 29.73 -29.17 3.01
CA SER A 872 30.40 -30.27 2.30
C SER A 872 29.68 -31.59 2.61
N GLY A 873 28.72 -31.95 1.76
CA GLY A 873 27.69 -32.92 2.13
C GLY A 873 26.94 -32.44 3.38
N ASN A 874 26.68 -33.34 4.32
CA ASN A 874 25.97 -33.06 5.58
C ASN A 874 26.87 -32.37 6.63
N GLN A 875 28.08 -31.88 6.30
CA GLN A 875 28.94 -31.13 7.23
C GLN A 875 28.88 -29.63 6.95
N LEU A 876 28.47 -28.86 7.95
CA LEU A 876 28.60 -27.40 8.00
C LEU A 876 29.90 -27.04 8.74
N LEU A 877 30.81 -26.37 8.03
CA LEU A 877 32.00 -25.72 8.60
C LEU A 877 31.71 -24.24 8.86
N ILE A 878 31.87 -23.80 10.10
CA ILE A 878 31.80 -22.40 10.52
C ILE A 878 33.20 -21.92 10.89
N THR A 879 33.62 -20.76 10.40
CA THR A 879 34.91 -20.11 10.71
C THR A 879 34.69 -18.65 11.12
N PRO A 880 35.58 -18.05 11.93
CA PRO A 880 35.37 -16.71 12.49
C PRO A 880 35.48 -15.60 11.46
N LYS A 881 34.82 -14.47 11.74
CA LYS A 881 35.17 -13.17 11.17
C LYS A 881 36.32 -12.56 11.98
N SER A 882 37.02 -11.59 11.39
CA SER A 882 38.21 -10.97 12.01
C SER A 882 37.96 -10.36 13.40
N TRP A 883 36.71 -9.96 13.69
CA TRP A 883 36.32 -9.31 14.95
C TRP A 883 35.92 -10.28 16.08
N ASN A 884 35.51 -11.52 15.78
CA ASN A 884 35.16 -12.53 16.80
C ASN A 884 36.13 -13.71 16.90
N ALA A 885 37.18 -13.76 16.09
CA ALA A 885 38.19 -14.82 16.13
C ALA A 885 38.89 -14.96 17.50
N SER A 886 38.97 -13.91 18.31
CA SER A 886 39.77 -13.84 19.54
C SER A 886 38.91 -13.67 20.79
N LEU A 887 38.97 -14.65 21.70
CA LEU A 887 38.17 -14.72 22.92
C LEU A 887 39.03 -14.50 24.16
N ALA A 888 38.63 -13.60 25.05
CA ALA A 888 39.27 -13.41 26.36
C ALA A 888 39.08 -14.65 27.27
N PRO A 889 39.84 -14.80 28.36
CA PRO A 889 39.61 -15.87 29.35
C PRO A 889 38.17 -15.87 29.86
N GLY A 890 37.44 -16.97 29.70
CA GLY A 890 36.02 -17.07 30.06
C GLY A 890 35.06 -16.26 29.17
N GLY A 891 35.55 -15.61 28.12
CA GLY A 891 34.74 -14.88 27.14
C GLY A 891 34.26 -15.75 25.99
N ASP A 892 33.17 -15.33 25.37
CA ASP A 892 32.44 -16.08 24.35
C ASP A 892 32.09 -15.25 23.11
N THR A 893 31.61 -15.92 22.06
CA THR A 893 31.02 -15.28 20.89
C THR A 893 29.97 -16.17 20.23
N THR A 894 28.87 -15.57 19.80
CA THR A 894 27.79 -16.27 19.10
C THR A 894 27.87 -16.04 17.59
N VAL A 895 27.71 -17.13 16.84
CA VAL A 895 27.54 -17.17 15.39
C VAL A 895 26.28 -17.97 15.08
N GLY A 896 25.56 -17.68 14.01
CA GLY A 896 24.30 -18.39 13.74
C GLY A 896 23.97 -18.51 12.27
N PHE A 897 23.04 -19.41 11.98
CA PHE A 897 22.65 -19.80 10.63
C PHE A 897 21.20 -20.26 10.58
N CYS A 898 20.59 -20.23 9.39
CA CYS A 898 19.34 -20.93 9.11
C CYS A 898 19.55 -21.96 8.00
N ALA A 899 18.76 -23.03 8.04
CA ALA A 899 18.85 -24.14 7.11
C ALA A 899 17.47 -24.75 6.84
N ASP A 900 17.28 -25.21 5.60
CA ASP A 900 16.09 -25.91 5.13
C ASP A 900 16.35 -27.42 5.19
N GLY A 901 15.65 -28.12 6.07
CA GLY A 901 15.63 -29.57 6.20
C GLY A 901 15.17 -30.03 7.59
N HIS A 902 15.36 -31.32 7.86
CA HIS A 902 15.04 -31.88 9.17
C HIS A 902 16.06 -31.41 10.23
N ASN A 903 15.57 -31.13 11.44
CA ASN A 903 16.35 -30.54 12.52
C ASN A 903 17.20 -31.55 13.32
N ASN A 904 17.66 -32.63 12.66
CA ASN A 904 18.54 -33.65 13.21
C ASN A 904 20.00 -33.22 13.09
N LEU A 905 20.67 -32.98 14.21
CA LEU A 905 21.94 -32.27 14.27
C LEU A 905 22.95 -32.88 15.24
N SER A 906 24.24 -32.73 14.98
CA SER A 906 25.29 -33.05 15.96
C SER A 906 26.56 -32.20 15.83
N LEU A 907 27.23 -31.92 16.96
CA LEU A 907 28.53 -31.24 17.00
C LEU A 907 29.68 -32.21 16.68
N THR A 908 30.40 -31.97 15.58
CA THR A 908 31.47 -32.87 15.10
C THR A 908 32.84 -32.51 15.70
N SER A 909 33.21 -31.22 15.73
CA SER A 909 34.49 -30.74 16.27
C SER A 909 34.54 -29.22 16.44
N ALA A 910 35.38 -28.71 17.34
CA ALA A 910 35.85 -27.32 17.33
C ALA A 910 37.37 -27.25 17.49
N VAL A 911 38.02 -26.28 16.84
CA VAL A 911 39.49 -26.17 16.76
C VAL A 911 39.96 -24.73 17.01
N THR A 912 41.14 -24.61 17.61
CA THR A 912 41.85 -23.36 17.87
C THR A 912 42.88 -23.06 16.79
N GLY A 913 42.94 -21.80 16.31
CA GLY A 913 44.01 -21.33 15.43
C GLY A 913 45.29 -20.97 16.19
N GLN A 914 46.44 -21.00 15.51
CA GLN A 914 47.69 -20.40 16.01
C GLN A 914 47.69 -18.87 15.80
#